data_AF-A0A1Y4TQI0-F1
#
_entry.id   AF-A0A1Y4TQI0-F1
#
_cell.length_a   1.000
_cell.length_b   1.000
_cell.length_c   1.000
_cell.angle_alpha   90.00
_cell.angle_beta   90.00
_cell.angle_gamma   90.00
#
_symmetry.space_group_name_H-M   'P 1'
#
loop_
_entity.id
_entity.type
_entity.pdbx_description
1 polymer ?
#
loop_
_entity_poly.entity_id
_entity_poly.type
_entity_poly.pdbx_seq_one_letter_code
_entity_poly.pdbx_strand_id
1 'polypeptide(L)'
;MRKKHFRRILAFMLSFVMIMGAVFTMTPNMARAASEATFTVTADKQELHRGDQFTVTVSMADNVNAYGLQYELFYDSAKVAVVGEPQRGSVFDGLSMDNWDIYTLTSDVSGSCVAALIGRTKAAVSNGTVMEITFEVLEDAAVGDLGFTYNIMITDGSTAVLEYTNNDNTSLSVVVPVTGISLNKNETTIARGATEQLTANVEPEGAGSTVAWSSDNEEVATVDQSGLVTAVGKGTANITATAGGQSASCKVTVNAPLQGIQITGEQSIIKKGTNTQLSVLYDPEDTTDDTTVTWSSDNEEVATVDQTGLVTAVADGTANIKATVGGLEDTYAITVQEVRLESIDIKETTTVHRGEKETLEVTYNPDTTTDDRTVTWTSSDPKVATVDGSGTVAAVGVGSAIITATVGNHSDSCTVTVDAPLKQIIPKNESIEVDKNKTASIEYTLDPEDTTSDKTVTFTSSDPAVATVDENGTVTGVTAGEATITLTGADNVTATVTVTVNEIPIDAVVLDKYEAIVEKGQTTELTATVQPDSTTDEDKTIKWSSSDETVATVSTAQTDNGAAVTVTATDKGGTAVITAEAWNGTKAECVITVPVHIENVSLPQDITLNRGKTTVLDITCDPEENDDTITSVEWSSDNTEVSAVSADGMITGIKEGTANITAKVNVTTLSGETKEYTASTQVTINENHLSEELGGQIDFEDMEEELLKGQSIDMYDLLNLYDILSENEITDTVTIQWASSDEGVASIDQTGRLTGVKEGTTKVTAVVTAKDGEGQVVGEYSAETEVRVKEIPLESIAFDKIIKEMVVGSSETLHIVYNPENTTDLRDVEWSSSDATILSVENGKVTALKPGTATITAQVGEQTVSCEILVKANQSGAGTDAGQAGGNQSGTDGDSDTVRTGDTAPIGVWTLILLCAAAAVAAVMALRRRLR
;
A
#
# COMPACT_ATOMS: atom_id res chain seq x y z
N MET A 1 62.97 15.71 14.64
CA MET A 1 61.73 16.37 14.14
C MET A 1 62.17 17.35 13.04
N ARG A 2 61.83 17.28 11.75
CA ARG A 2 60.74 16.62 10.95
C ARG A 2 59.35 17.29 10.97
N LYS A 3 59.27 18.48 10.35
CA LYS A 3 58.55 18.68 9.08
C LYS A 3 59.51 19.42 8.13
N LYS A 4 59.93 18.80 7.03
CA LYS A 4 60.88 19.39 6.05
C LYS A 4 60.54 18.87 4.65
N HIS A 5 60.09 19.74 3.76
CA HIS A 5 59.97 19.44 2.34
C HIS A 5 61.26 19.79 1.59
N PHE A 6 61.64 18.87 0.71
CA PHE A 6 62.42 19.02 -0.53
C PHE A 6 63.41 20.20 -0.68
N ARG A 7 64.69 19.86 -0.81
CA ARG A 7 65.76 20.69 -1.41
C ARG A 7 66.72 19.81 -2.19
N ARG A 8 67.46 20.43 -3.12
CA ARG A 8 68.57 19.89 -3.95
C ARG A 8 68.17 19.09 -5.21
N ILE A 9 67.80 19.84 -6.25
CA ILE A 9 68.47 19.67 -7.55
C ILE A 9 69.89 20.23 -7.40
N LEU A 10 70.89 19.59 -8.03
CA LEU A 10 72.26 20.07 -8.16
C LEU A 10 72.66 19.98 -9.63
N ALA A 11 73.35 21.01 -10.15
CA ALA A 11 73.79 21.09 -11.54
C ALA A 11 75.03 22.00 -11.65
N PHE A 12 75.76 21.87 -12.77
CA PHE A 12 76.95 22.65 -13.16
C PHE A 12 78.23 22.38 -12.34
N MET A 13 79.44 22.28 -12.91
CA MET A 13 79.86 22.04 -14.32
C MET A 13 81.36 21.66 -14.39
N LEU A 14 81.88 21.31 -15.59
CA LEU A 14 83.31 21.11 -15.96
C LEU A 14 84.04 19.92 -15.26
N SER A 15 85.11 19.33 -15.82
CA SER A 15 85.60 19.29 -17.21
C SER A 15 86.72 18.25 -17.43
N PHE A 16 86.90 17.85 -18.70
CA PHE A 16 88.16 17.53 -19.37
C PHE A 16 88.80 16.13 -19.31
N VAL A 17 89.33 15.80 -20.49
CA VAL A 17 90.01 14.59 -20.99
C VAL A 17 91.38 14.35 -20.35
N MET A 18 91.84 13.09 -20.31
CA MET A 18 93.27 12.78 -20.41
C MET A 18 93.52 11.53 -21.26
N ILE A 19 94.70 11.43 -21.89
CA ILE A 19 95.09 10.47 -22.95
C ILE A 19 96.50 9.91 -22.67
N MET A 20 96.73 8.64 -23.05
CA MET A 20 97.97 7.88 -23.29
C MET A 20 99.34 8.35 -22.73
N GLY A 21 100.16 7.36 -22.31
CA GLY A 21 101.63 7.46 -22.29
C GLY A 21 102.28 6.23 -22.94
N ALA A 22 103.46 6.38 -23.57
CA ALA A 22 104.16 5.27 -24.23
C ALA A 22 105.70 5.45 -24.34
N VAL A 23 106.43 4.43 -23.82
CA VAL A 23 107.65 3.76 -24.32
C VAL A 23 108.80 4.55 -25.01
N PHE A 24 110.04 4.37 -24.53
CA PHE A 24 111.28 4.40 -25.34
C PHE A 24 112.35 3.37 -24.85
N THR A 25 113.51 3.25 -25.53
CA THR A 25 114.09 1.92 -25.91
C THR A 25 115.64 1.76 -25.94
N MET A 26 116.12 0.52 -25.68
CA MET A 26 117.26 -0.21 -26.33
C MET A 26 118.77 0.25 -26.21
N THR A 27 119.68 -0.65 -26.64
CA THR A 27 121.17 -0.76 -26.48
C THR A 27 121.79 -1.37 -27.78
N PRO A 28 122.97 -2.06 -27.94
CA PRO A 28 124.11 -2.45 -27.05
C PRO A 28 125.58 -2.46 -27.69
N ASN A 29 126.56 -3.03 -26.94
CA ASN A 29 127.80 -3.78 -27.36
C ASN A 29 129.06 -3.08 -27.97
N MET A 30 130.27 -3.62 -27.64
CA MET A 30 131.29 -4.16 -28.59
C MET A 30 132.59 -4.78 -27.98
N ALA A 31 133.07 -5.89 -28.58
CA ALA A 31 134.46 -6.43 -28.68
C ALA A 31 135.27 -6.91 -27.42
N ARG A 32 136.34 -7.70 -27.65
CA ARG A 32 137.17 -8.44 -26.66
C ARG A 32 138.65 -8.58 -27.10
N ALA A 33 139.58 -8.64 -26.15
CA ALA A 33 141.04 -8.83 -26.35
C ALA A 33 141.59 -10.13 -25.71
N ALA A 34 142.92 -10.22 -25.50
CA ALA A 34 143.60 -11.38 -24.92
C ALA A 34 143.23 -11.63 -23.45
N SER A 35 143.32 -12.88 -22.97
CA SER A 35 142.91 -13.27 -21.61
C SER A 35 144.01 -13.00 -20.58
N GLU A 36 143.75 -11.96 -19.80
CA GLU A 36 144.51 -11.44 -18.67
C GLU A 36 144.13 -12.20 -17.38
N ALA A 37 145.08 -12.41 -16.46
CA ALA A 37 144.78 -13.09 -15.20
C ALA A 37 143.89 -12.19 -14.34
N THR A 38 142.67 -12.66 -14.05
CA THR A 38 141.63 -11.81 -13.44
C THR A 38 141.42 -12.21 -11.98
N PHE A 39 141.71 -11.29 -11.08
CA PHE A 39 141.31 -11.40 -9.68
C PHE A 39 139.98 -10.67 -9.44
N THR A 40 139.26 -11.13 -8.42
CA THR A 40 138.05 -10.50 -7.92
C THR A 40 138.10 -10.48 -6.39
N VAL A 41 137.76 -9.33 -5.81
CA VAL A 41 137.61 -9.12 -4.36
C VAL A 41 136.14 -8.80 -4.07
N THR A 42 135.52 -9.52 -3.15
CA THR A 42 134.11 -9.35 -2.76
C THR A 42 133.95 -9.39 -1.26
N ALA A 43 133.07 -8.54 -0.72
CA ALA A 43 132.58 -8.60 0.65
C ALA A 43 131.15 -9.18 0.70
N ASP A 44 130.72 -9.67 1.87
CA ASP A 44 129.37 -10.19 2.14
C ASP A 44 128.37 -9.13 2.66
N LYS A 45 128.81 -7.89 2.86
CA LYS A 45 128.02 -6.71 3.27
C LYS A 45 128.34 -5.47 2.42
N GLN A 46 127.59 -4.38 2.60
CA GLN A 46 127.83 -3.07 1.99
C GLN A 46 127.62 -1.92 2.99
N GLU A 47 126.41 -1.81 3.55
CA GLU A 47 126.17 -0.92 4.70
C GLU A 47 126.59 -1.66 5.99
N LEU A 48 127.40 -0.99 6.81
CA LEU A 48 128.03 -1.55 8.02
C LEU A 48 127.73 -0.67 9.24
N HIS A 49 127.63 -1.31 10.40
CA HIS A 49 127.54 -0.65 11.69
C HIS A 49 128.79 -0.94 12.51
N ARG A 50 128.98 -0.18 13.59
CA ARG A 50 130.05 -0.44 14.56
C ARG A 50 129.82 -1.80 15.22
N GLY A 51 130.86 -2.62 15.31
CA GLY A 51 130.78 -4.02 15.72
C GLY A 51 130.34 -5.02 14.65
N ASP A 52 130.07 -4.62 13.39
CA ASP A 52 129.78 -5.58 12.33
C ASP A 52 131.04 -6.39 11.93
N GLN A 53 130.95 -7.71 11.99
CA GLN A 53 131.86 -8.60 11.27
C GLN A 53 131.40 -8.82 9.82
N PHE A 54 132.33 -8.90 8.89
CA PHE A 54 132.10 -9.16 7.46
C PHE A 54 133.31 -9.91 6.86
N THR A 55 133.13 -10.66 5.77
CA THR A 55 134.19 -11.48 5.17
C THR A 55 134.53 -11.03 3.75
N VAL A 56 135.82 -10.94 3.46
CA VAL A 56 136.38 -10.59 2.16
C VAL A 56 137.07 -11.81 1.54
N THR A 57 136.63 -12.17 0.35
CA THR A 57 137.17 -13.29 -0.44
C THR A 57 137.93 -12.75 -1.64
N VAL A 58 139.16 -13.22 -1.84
CA VAL A 58 140.00 -12.95 -3.03
C VAL A 58 140.09 -14.22 -3.87
N SER A 59 139.70 -14.17 -5.14
CA SER A 59 139.77 -15.30 -6.08
C SER A 59 140.48 -14.94 -7.38
N MET A 60 141.11 -15.93 -8.04
CA MET A 60 141.82 -15.81 -9.32
C MET A 60 141.18 -16.68 -10.40
N ALA A 61 140.94 -16.11 -11.58
CA ALA A 61 140.34 -16.74 -12.74
C ALA A 61 141.11 -16.40 -14.04
N ASP A 62 140.79 -17.12 -15.12
CA ASP A 62 141.33 -16.97 -16.48
C ASP A 62 142.87 -16.99 -16.63
N ASN A 63 143.61 -17.41 -15.59
CA ASN A 63 145.03 -17.69 -15.71
C ASN A 63 145.28 -18.85 -16.69
N VAL A 64 146.22 -18.64 -17.63
CA VAL A 64 146.68 -19.63 -18.60
C VAL A 64 148.16 -19.99 -18.42
N ASN A 65 148.98 -19.15 -17.76
CA ASN A 65 150.46 -19.26 -17.78
C ASN A 65 151.20 -18.69 -16.55
N ALA A 66 150.55 -18.42 -15.41
CA ALA A 66 151.24 -18.05 -14.18
C ALA A 66 151.95 -19.26 -13.56
N TYR A 67 153.25 -19.13 -13.26
CA TYR A 67 154.06 -20.11 -12.52
C TYR A 67 154.55 -19.57 -11.17
N GLY A 68 153.98 -18.46 -10.69
CA GLY A 68 154.26 -17.87 -9.38
C GLY A 68 153.31 -16.70 -9.13
N LEU A 69 152.95 -16.46 -7.87
CA LEU A 69 151.97 -15.46 -7.45
C LEU A 69 152.39 -14.84 -6.12
N GLN A 70 152.24 -13.52 -5.97
CA GLN A 70 152.17 -12.82 -4.70
C GLN A 70 150.95 -11.90 -4.77
N TYR A 71 150.06 -11.99 -3.79
CA TYR A 71 148.89 -11.12 -3.64
C TYR A 71 148.88 -10.59 -2.22
N GLU A 72 148.88 -9.27 -2.06
CA GLU A 72 148.83 -8.59 -0.77
C GLU A 72 147.59 -7.70 -0.73
N LEU A 73 146.67 -7.95 0.21
CA LEU A 73 145.47 -7.13 0.42
C LEU A 73 145.65 -6.25 1.66
N PHE A 74 145.76 -4.94 1.44
CA PHE A 74 145.91 -3.91 2.46
C PHE A 74 144.55 -3.36 2.89
N TYR A 75 144.39 -3.10 4.19
CA TYR A 75 143.15 -2.66 4.80
C TYR A 75 143.37 -1.49 5.77
N ASP A 76 142.34 -0.67 5.98
CA ASP A 76 142.38 0.43 6.96
C ASP A 76 142.25 -0.13 8.39
N SER A 77 143.39 -0.36 9.04
CA SER A 77 143.44 -0.84 10.43
C SER A 77 142.99 0.17 11.48
N ALA A 78 142.56 1.38 11.10
CA ALA A 78 141.85 2.33 11.97
C ALA A 78 140.32 2.25 11.82
N LYS A 79 139.81 1.45 10.88
CA LYS A 79 138.37 1.14 10.73
C LYS A 79 138.05 -0.34 10.96
N VAL A 80 138.95 -1.25 10.59
CA VAL A 80 138.71 -2.71 10.70
C VAL A 80 139.92 -3.49 11.21
N ALA A 81 139.66 -4.57 11.95
CA ALA A 81 140.68 -5.55 12.35
C ALA A 81 140.42 -6.92 11.70
N VAL A 82 141.47 -7.67 11.36
CA VAL A 82 141.36 -9.06 10.89
C VAL A 82 140.99 -9.97 12.05
N VAL A 83 140.01 -10.85 11.83
CA VAL A 83 139.49 -11.80 12.81
C VAL A 83 139.95 -13.22 12.46
N GLY A 84 140.88 -13.74 13.26
CA GLY A 84 141.44 -15.09 13.08
C GLY A 84 142.59 -15.17 12.06
N GLU A 85 143.05 -16.39 11.80
CA GLU A 85 144.10 -16.65 10.81
C GLU A 85 143.53 -16.61 9.38
N PRO A 86 144.19 -15.95 8.41
CA PRO A 86 143.78 -15.95 7.01
C PRO A 86 143.65 -17.37 6.43
N GLN A 87 142.54 -17.64 5.75
CA GLN A 87 142.32 -18.97 5.16
C GLN A 87 142.93 -19.03 3.76
N ARG A 88 143.87 -19.97 3.55
CA ARG A 88 144.42 -20.27 2.22
C ARG A 88 143.30 -20.81 1.32
N GLY A 89 143.21 -20.30 0.10
CA GLY A 89 142.25 -20.80 -0.90
C GLY A 89 142.79 -21.98 -1.72
N SER A 90 141.98 -22.44 -2.68
CA SER A 90 142.27 -23.63 -3.49
C SER A 90 143.41 -23.48 -4.51
N VAL A 91 143.92 -22.26 -4.78
CA VAL A 91 145.10 -22.09 -5.66
C VAL A 91 146.37 -22.74 -5.12
N PHE A 92 146.43 -23.01 -3.82
CA PHE A 92 147.56 -23.67 -3.14
C PHE A 92 147.51 -25.22 -3.22
N ASP A 93 146.42 -25.82 -3.68
CA ASP A 93 146.24 -27.27 -3.62
C ASP A 93 147.20 -28.03 -4.56
N GLY A 94 147.86 -29.04 -4.00
CA GLY A 94 148.86 -29.86 -4.70
C GLY A 94 150.30 -29.31 -4.70
N LEU A 95 150.55 -28.14 -4.10
CA LEU A 95 151.90 -27.54 -4.01
C LEU A 95 152.67 -28.02 -2.76
N SER A 96 153.99 -28.23 -2.89
CA SER A 96 154.87 -28.54 -1.74
C SER A 96 154.97 -27.34 -0.80
N MET A 97 154.97 -27.60 0.51
CA MET A 97 155.01 -26.56 1.54
C MET A 97 156.27 -25.68 1.46
N ASP A 98 157.39 -26.19 0.94
CA ASP A 98 158.63 -25.43 0.78
C ASP A 98 158.56 -24.31 -0.30
N ASN A 99 157.40 -24.12 -0.93
CA ASN A 99 157.23 -23.32 -2.14
C ASN A 99 156.00 -22.40 -2.12
N TRP A 100 155.34 -22.24 -0.97
CA TRP A 100 154.25 -21.27 -0.77
C TRP A 100 154.08 -20.90 0.71
N ASP A 101 153.46 -19.76 0.99
CA ASP A 101 153.15 -19.27 2.34
C ASP A 101 151.89 -18.37 2.32
N ILE A 102 151.23 -18.20 3.46
CA ILE A 102 150.17 -17.20 3.68
C ILE A 102 150.29 -16.63 5.10
N TYR A 103 150.35 -15.31 5.21
CA TYR A 103 150.68 -14.63 6.46
C TYR A 103 150.13 -13.21 6.52
N THR A 104 149.85 -12.73 7.74
CA THR A 104 149.57 -11.31 7.99
C THR A 104 150.88 -10.53 8.10
N LEU A 105 150.99 -9.40 7.43
CA LEU A 105 152.02 -8.40 7.68
C LEU A 105 151.41 -7.17 8.35
N THR A 106 151.99 -6.79 9.48
CA THR A 106 151.83 -5.46 10.08
C THR A 106 153.19 -4.80 10.13
N SER A 107 153.34 -3.67 9.44
CA SER A 107 154.51 -2.80 9.63
C SER A 107 154.13 -1.33 9.51
N ASP A 108 154.73 -0.51 10.38
CA ASP A 108 154.52 0.94 10.48
C ASP A 108 154.84 1.71 9.19
N VAL A 109 155.49 1.06 8.21
CA VAL A 109 156.00 1.67 6.97
C VAL A 109 155.27 1.15 5.72
N SER A 110 154.82 -0.11 5.73
CA SER A 110 154.09 -0.74 4.60
C SER A 110 152.57 -0.74 4.77
N GLY A 111 152.08 -0.51 5.98
CA GLY A 111 150.67 -0.74 6.33
C GLY A 111 150.36 -2.19 6.69
N SER A 112 149.11 -2.41 7.08
CA SER A 112 148.56 -3.70 7.48
C SER A 112 148.01 -4.46 6.27
N CYS A 113 148.49 -5.66 6.00
CA CYS A 113 147.97 -6.49 4.91
C CYS A 113 147.95 -8.00 5.23
N VAL A 114 147.17 -8.72 4.43
CA VAL A 114 147.24 -10.18 4.32
C VAL A 114 147.95 -10.52 3.02
N ALA A 115 149.00 -11.35 3.09
CA ALA A 115 149.83 -11.73 1.97
C ALA A 115 149.71 -13.23 1.66
N ALA A 116 149.40 -13.57 0.42
CA ALA A 116 149.37 -14.92 -0.13
C ALA A 116 150.47 -15.08 -1.18
N LEU A 117 151.42 -16.00 -0.95
CA LEU A 117 152.65 -16.15 -1.73
C LEU A 117 152.80 -17.59 -2.26
N ILE A 118 152.98 -17.73 -3.56
CA ILE A 118 153.35 -18.98 -4.25
C ILE A 118 154.66 -18.74 -5.01
N GLY A 119 155.73 -19.37 -4.53
CA GLY A 119 157.03 -19.41 -5.19
C GLY A 119 156.98 -20.20 -6.51
N ARG A 120 158.06 -20.16 -7.29
CA ARG A 120 158.02 -20.66 -8.67
C ARG A 120 157.70 -22.15 -8.79
N THR A 121 156.62 -22.47 -9.50
CA THR A 121 156.12 -23.83 -9.72
C THR A 121 156.66 -24.43 -11.03
N LYS A 122 156.49 -25.75 -11.21
CA LYS A 122 156.84 -26.46 -12.46
C LYS A 122 155.68 -26.61 -13.46
N ALA A 123 154.47 -26.29 -13.01
CA ALA A 123 153.22 -26.30 -13.76
C ALA A 123 152.43 -25.06 -13.35
N ALA A 124 151.57 -24.53 -14.23
CA ALA A 124 150.86 -23.29 -13.95
C ALA A 124 149.99 -23.38 -12.68
N VAL A 125 149.90 -22.28 -11.93
CA VAL A 125 149.07 -22.16 -10.73
C VAL A 125 147.59 -22.25 -11.12
N SER A 126 146.84 -23.12 -10.45
CA SER A 126 145.41 -23.34 -10.70
C SER A 126 144.59 -22.05 -10.51
N ASN A 127 143.50 -21.90 -11.26
CA ASN A 127 142.46 -20.92 -10.92
C ASN A 127 141.66 -21.39 -9.70
N GLY A 128 141.12 -20.46 -8.92
CA GLY A 128 140.38 -20.72 -7.68
C GLY A 128 140.50 -19.60 -6.65
N THR A 129 140.05 -19.84 -5.42
CA THR A 129 140.20 -18.89 -4.32
C THR A 129 141.68 -18.72 -3.96
N VAL A 130 142.13 -17.48 -3.81
CA VAL A 130 143.48 -17.14 -3.32
C VAL A 130 143.49 -17.16 -1.80
N MET A 131 142.62 -16.37 -1.17
CA MET A 131 142.50 -16.29 0.30
C MET A 131 141.15 -15.75 0.74
N GLU A 132 140.74 -16.08 1.95
CA GLU A 132 139.54 -15.53 2.61
C GLU A 132 139.90 -14.95 3.98
N ILE A 133 139.36 -13.76 4.27
CA ILE A 133 139.76 -12.91 5.39
C ILE A 133 138.50 -12.32 6.03
N THR A 134 138.22 -12.63 7.29
CA THR A 134 137.14 -11.99 8.05
C THR A 134 137.67 -10.73 8.74
N PHE A 135 136.86 -9.67 8.72
CA PHE A 135 137.13 -8.37 9.33
C PHE A 135 136.03 -8.01 10.34
N GLU A 136 136.36 -7.19 11.33
CA GLU A 136 135.41 -6.57 12.27
C GLU A 136 135.53 -5.04 12.24
N VAL A 137 134.42 -4.33 12.12
CA VAL A 137 134.35 -2.86 12.17
C VAL A 137 134.46 -2.38 13.62
N LEU A 138 135.48 -1.57 13.89
CA LEU A 138 135.79 -1.10 15.24
C LEU A 138 134.68 -0.20 15.82
N GLU A 139 134.49 -0.25 17.14
CA GLU A 139 133.45 0.50 17.86
C GLU A 139 133.61 2.04 17.76
N ASP A 140 134.83 2.52 17.50
CA ASP A 140 135.15 3.92 17.27
C ASP A 140 135.28 4.29 15.78
N ALA A 141 135.06 3.33 14.86
CA ALA A 141 135.25 3.53 13.42
C ALA A 141 134.50 4.75 12.86
N ALA A 142 135.17 5.54 12.04
CA ALA A 142 134.63 6.76 11.45
C ALA A 142 133.56 6.46 10.39
N VAL A 143 132.40 7.10 10.55
CA VAL A 143 131.25 7.15 9.63
C VAL A 143 131.72 7.46 8.19
N GLY A 144 131.10 6.81 7.21
CA GLY A 144 131.49 6.88 5.80
C GLY A 144 132.49 5.80 5.34
N ASP A 145 132.94 5.95 4.10
CA ASP A 145 133.37 4.82 3.25
C ASP A 145 134.61 4.06 3.73
N LEU A 146 134.64 2.76 3.41
CA LEU A 146 135.69 1.79 3.71
C LEU A 146 135.99 1.00 2.43
N GLY A 147 137.28 0.78 2.15
CA GLY A 147 137.73 0.04 0.97
C GLY A 147 139.13 -0.51 1.16
N PHE A 148 139.54 -1.38 0.24
CA PHE A 148 140.82 -2.08 0.27
C PHE A 148 141.76 -1.57 -0.82
N THR A 149 143.06 -1.86 -0.66
CA THR A 149 144.05 -1.67 -1.72
C THR A 149 144.91 -2.92 -1.83
N TYR A 150 145.59 -3.11 -2.96
CA TYR A 150 146.22 -4.39 -3.28
C TYR A 150 147.53 -4.21 -4.04
N ASN A 151 148.48 -5.11 -3.76
CA ASN A 151 149.71 -5.28 -4.53
C ASN A 151 149.75 -6.72 -5.05
N ILE A 152 149.93 -6.89 -6.35
CA ILE A 152 149.85 -8.19 -7.01
C ILE A 152 151.03 -8.34 -7.96
N MET A 153 151.72 -9.48 -7.88
CA MET A 153 152.77 -9.88 -8.80
C MET A 153 152.54 -11.31 -9.25
N ILE A 154 152.39 -11.51 -10.55
CA ILE A 154 152.31 -12.83 -11.17
C ILE A 154 153.55 -13.01 -12.05
N THR A 155 154.22 -14.17 -12.02
CA THR A 155 155.34 -14.45 -12.95
C THR A 155 155.06 -15.63 -13.87
N ASP A 156 155.51 -15.53 -15.12
CA ASP A 156 155.62 -16.67 -16.03
C ASP A 156 156.77 -17.63 -15.62
N GLY A 157 156.94 -18.71 -16.38
CA GLY A 157 158.03 -19.67 -16.18
C GLY A 157 159.44 -19.16 -16.53
N SER A 158 159.59 -17.93 -17.01
CA SER A 158 160.85 -17.32 -17.49
C SER A 158 161.30 -16.07 -16.72
N THR A 159 160.56 -15.68 -15.66
CA THR A 159 160.72 -14.49 -14.80
C THR A 159 160.02 -13.20 -15.26
N ALA A 160 159.27 -13.21 -16.35
CA ALA A 160 158.48 -12.05 -16.78
C ALA A 160 157.23 -11.88 -15.89
N VAL A 161 156.87 -10.63 -15.57
CA VAL A 161 155.63 -10.32 -14.86
C VAL A 161 154.47 -10.35 -15.85
N LEU A 162 153.36 -10.99 -15.49
CA LEU A 162 152.14 -11.03 -16.31
C LEU A 162 151.20 -9.88 -15.97
N GLU A 163 150.48 -9.38 -16.98
CA GLU A 163 149.38 -8.43 -16.80
C GLU A 163 148.21 -9.08 -16.06
N TYR A 164 147.56 -8.31 -15.19
CA TYR A 164 146.45 -8.75 -14.36
C TYR A 164 145.42 -7.63 -14.16
N THR A 165 144.16 -8.04 -14.08
CA THR A 165 143.05 -7.18 -13.65
C THR A 165 142.66 -7.62 -12.24
N ASN A 166 142.36 -6.67 -11.35
CA ASN A 166 141.74 -6.96 -10.06
C ASN A 166 140.45 -6.14 -9.92
N ASN A 167 139.32 -6.83 -9.80
CA ASN A 167 138.01 -6.21 -9.66
C ASN A 167 137.61 -6.20 -8.18
N ASP A 168 137.83 -5.08 -7.49
CA ASP A 168 137.27 -4.84 -6.16
C ASP A 168 135.80 -4.41 -6.29
N ASN A 169 134.90 -5.20 -5.70
CA ASN A 169 133.46 -4.96 -5.66
C ASN A 169 132.93 -4.82 -4.22
N THR A 170 133.76 -4.39 -3.27
CA THR A 170 133.41 -4.33 -1.84
C THR A 170 132.47 -3.17 -1.50
N SER A 171 132.84 -1.92 -1.81
CA SER A 171 132.01 -0.70 -1.66
C SER A 171 131.28 -0.57 -0.31
N LEU A 172 132.05 -0.45 0.78
CA LEU A 172 131.55 -0.49 2.16
C LEU A 172 131.38 0.93 2.75
N SER A 173 130.41 1.16 3.65
CA SER A 173 130.22 2.46 4.35
C SER A 173 129.46 2.33 5.69
N VAL A 174 129.56 3.33 6.59
CA VAL A 174 129.11 3.26 8.00
C VAL A 174 128.16 4.43 8.40
N VAL A 175 127.05 4.17 9.13
CA VAL A 175 125.89 5.12 9.34
C VAL A 175 125.24 5.13 10.77
N VAL A 176 124.25 6.03 11.03
CA VAL A 176 123.55 6.26 12.34
C VAL A 176 122.07 6.75 12.18
N PRO A 177 121.07 6.35 13.02
CA PRO A 177 119.64 6.72 12.91
C PRO A 177 119.09 7.82 13.87
N VAL A 178 117.84 8.28 13.62
CA VAL A 178 117.06 9.27 14.42
C VAL A 178 116.33 8.62 15.62
N THR A 179 116.15 9.35 16.74
CA THR A 179 115.44 8.87 17.94
C THR A 179 114.38 9.80 18.55
N GLY A 180 114.36 11.12 18.29
CA GLY A 180 113.42 12.04 18.97
C GLY A 180 113.14 13.38 18.27
N ILE A 181 112.06 14.06 18.65
CA ILE A 181 111.72 15.45 18.24
C ILE A 181 111.04 16.22 19.39
N SER A 182 111.23 17.54 19.46
CA SER A 182 110.54 18.46 20.40
C SER A 182 110.27 19.84 19.79
N LEU A 183 109.39 20.63 20.42
CA LEU A 183 109.05 22.01 20.02
C LEU A 183 109.45 23.05 21.08
N ASN A 184 109.67 24.30 20.64
CA ASN A 184 109.93 25.45 21.51
C ASN A 184 108.73 25.89 22.39
N LYS A 185 107.50 25.50 22.04
CA LYS A 185 106.27 25.78 22.79
C LYS A 185 105.31 24.59 22.72
N ASN A 186 104.52 24.43 23.78
CA ASN A 186 103.39 23.50 23.87
C ASN A 186 102.03 24.20 23.81
N GLU A 187 101.96 25.51 24.10
CA GLU A 187 100.75 26.33 23.89
C GLU A 187 101.09 27.82 23.66
N THR A 188 100.15 28.56 23.07
CA THR A 188 100.22 30.02 22.87
C THR A 188 98.83 30.65 22.63
N THR A 189 98.74 31.98 22.66
CA THR A 189 97.54 32.76 22.29
C THR A 189 97.93 33.91 21.37
N ILE A 190 97.23 34.03 20.23
CA ILE A 190 97.57 34.95 19.14
C ILE A 190 96.32 35.76 18.76
N ALA A 191 96.43 37.09 18.67
CA ALA A 191 95.33 37.93 18.19
C ALA A 191 95.02 37.64 16.72
N ARG A 192 93.73 37.64 16.35
CA ARG A 192 93.29 37.39 14.96
C ARG A 192 94.04 38.28 13.96
N GLY A 193 94.62 37.68 12.93
CA GLY A 193 95.45 38.36 11.92
C GLY A 193 96.94 38.51 12.25
N ALA A 194 97.38 38.17 13.47
CA ALA A 194 98.80 38.14 13.83
C ALA A 194 99.45 36.76 13.59
N THR A 195 100.78 36.71 13.68
CA THR A 195 101.59 35.51 13.43
C THR A 195 102.57 35.22 14.56
N GLU A 196 103.01 33.96 14.70
CA GLU A 196 104.03 33.56 15.67
C GLU A 196 104.88 32.36 15.18
N GLN A 197 106.17 32.36 15.49
CA GLN A 197 107.11 31.32 15.05
C GLN A 197 107.22 30.16 16.05
N LEU A 198 106.98 28.94 15.57
CA LEU A 198 107.40 27.70 16.24
C LEU A 198 108.71 27.19 15.63
N THR A 199 109.48 26.45 16.43
CA THR A 199 110.73 25.81 16.00
C THR A 199 110.83 24.39 16.60
N ALA A 200 111.42 23.47 15.83
CA ALA A 200 111.55 22.06 16.20
C ALA A 200 113.03 21.65 16.34
N ASN A 201 113.31 20.75 17.28
CA ASN A 201 114.64 20.15 17.51
C ASN A 201 114.57 18.63 17.36
N VAL A 202 115.58 18.00 16.74
CA VAL A 202 115.62 16.56 16.41
C VAL A 202 116.86 15.92 17.04
N GLU A 203 116.72 14.70 17.57
CA GLU A 203 117.79 13.96 18.24
C GLU A 203 118.05 12.59 17.59
N PRO A 204 119.30 12.07 17.60
CA PRO A 204 120.53 12.76 17.99
C PRO A 204 120.97 13.79 16.93
N GLU A 205 121.80 14.75 17.33
CA GLU A 205 122.32 15.78 16.44
C GLU A 205 123.08 15.18 15.24
N GLY A 206 122.72 15.60 14.02
CA GLY A 206 123.29 15.07 12.77
C GLY A 206 122.49 13.93 12.11
N ALA A 207 121.45 13.37 12.76
CA ALA A 207 120.59 12.36 12.15
C ALA A 207 119.65 13.01 11.09
N GLY A 208 120.07 12.96 9.82
CA GLY A 208 119.57 13.81 8.73
C GLY A 208 118.14 13.53 8.22
N SER A 209 117.12 13.88 8.99
CA SER A 209 115.70 13.91 8.57
C SER A 209 115.15 15.33 8.49
N THR A 210 114.25 15.57 7.52
CA THR A 210 113.49 16.83 7.41
C THR A 210 112.29 16.86 8.36
N VAL A 211 111.90 18.08 8.77
CA VAL A 211 110.70 18.32 9.60
C VAL A 211 109.53 18.74 8.70
N ALA A 212 108.36 18.15 8.93
CA ALA A 212 107.09 18.53 8.29
C ALA A 212 106.12 19.12 9.34
N TRP A 213 105.35 20.15 8.96
CA TRP A 213 104.40 20.85 9.81
C TRP A 213 102.95 20.67 9.35
N SER A 214 101.99 20.72 10.28
CA SER A 214 100.54 20.74 10.00
C SER A 214 99.73 21.45 11.10
N SER A 215 98.49 21.83 10.79
CA SER A 215 97.46 22.27 11.75
C SER A 215 96.29 21.28 11.77
N ASP A 216 95.61 21.14 12.90
CA ASP A 216 94.33 20.40 12.97
C ASP A 216 93.09 21.25 12.61
N ASN A 217 93.24 22.58 12.56
CA ASN A 217 92.15 23.51 12.25
C ASN A 217 92.65 24.82 11.62
N GLU A 218 92.75 24.82 10.29
CA GLU A 218 93.22 25.95 9.49
C GLU A 218 92.24 27.15 9.45
N GLU A 219 90.96 26.97 9.78
CA GLU A 219 90.00 28.08 9.94
C GLU A 219 90.30 28.92 11.21
N VAL A 220 91.01 28.33 12.18
CA VAL A 220 91.47 29.01 13.39
C VAL A 220 92.93 29.45 13.25
N ALA A 221 93.85 28.54 12.90
CA ALA A 221 95.25 28.88 12.66
C ALA A 221 95.93 27.97 11.64
N THR A 222 96.66 28.57 10.70
CA THR A 222 97.50 27.87 9.72
C THR A 222 98.97 27.83 10.17
N VAL A 223 99.79 26.96 9.57
CA VAL A 223 101.24 26.92 9.74
C VAL A 223 101.94 26.73 8.39
N ASP A 224 103.10 27.35 8.19
CA ASP A 224 103.92 27.15 6.98
C ASP A 224 105.04 26.10 7.16
N GLN A 225 105.81 25.85 6.10
CA GLN A 225 106.90 24.86 6.12
C GLN A 225 108.08 25.24 7.03
N SER A 226 108.17 26.49 7.49
CA SER A 226 109.18 26.94 8.46
C SER A 226 108.72 26.79 9.92
N GLY A 227 107.42 26.58 10.15
CA GLY A 227 106.79 26.62 11.48
C GLY A 227 106.18 27.97 11.84
N LEU A 228 106.01 28.89 10.89
CA LEU A 228 105.35 30.17 11.13
C LEU A 228 103.83 29.98 11.15
N VAL A 229 103.22 30.25 12.30
CA VAL A 229 101.78 30.15 12.55
C VAL A 229 101.08 31.47 12.23
N THR A 230 99.88 31.43 11.63
CA THR A 230 99.02 32.60 11.40
C THR A 230 97.63 32.40 11.99
N ALA A 231 97.12 33.36 12.75
CA ALA A 231 95.79 33.33 13.37
C ALA A 231 94.70 33.86 12.41
N VAL A 232 93.66 33.06 12.16
CA VAL A 232 92.66 33.30 11.10
C VAL A 232 91.26 33.65 11.65
N GLY A 233 90.79 32.92 12.66
CA GLY A 233 89.44 33.08 13.24
C GLY A 233 89.36 32.54 14.68
N LYS A 234 88.34 32.93 15.44
CA LYS A 234 88.25 32.58 16.88
C LYS A 234 88.20 31.06 17.14
N GLY A 235 88.94 30.60 18.15
CA GLY A 235 88.91 29.21 18.61
C GLY A 235 90.26 28.71 19.09
N THR A 236 90.48 27.38 18.98
CA THR A 236 91.77 26.73 19.24
C THR A 236 92.13 25.74 18.14
N ALA A 237 93.41 25.67 17.79
CA ALA A 237 94.01 24.71 16.86
C ALA A 237 95.30 24.12 17.45
N ASN A 238 95.69 22.91 17.06
CA ASN A 238 96.96 22.29 17.43
C ASN A 238 97.88 22.21 16.21
N ILE A 239 99.05 22.84 16.33
CA ILE A 239 100.11 22.83 15.32
C ILE A 239 101.10 21.71 15.64
N THR A 240 101.42 20.85 14.67
CA THR A 240 102.23 19.64 14.87
C THR A 240 103.45 19.63 13.95
N ALA A 241 104.61 19.27 14.49
CA ALA A 241 105.84 18.99 13.73
C ALA A 241 106.17 17.49 13.76
N THR A 242 106.69 16.95 12.66
CA THR A 242 107.01 15.52 12.51
C THR A 242 108.36 15.33 11.78
N ALA A 243 109.24 14.46 12.29
CA ALA A 243 110.50 14.06 11.64
C ALA A 243 110.92 12.65 12.08
N GLY A 244 111.52 11.85 11.19
CA GLY A 244 112.02 10.51 11.53
C GLY A 244 110.98 9.51 12.08
N GLY A 245 109.69 9.76 11.86
CA GLY A 245 108.58 9.00 12.45
C GLY A 245 108.14 9.46 13.85
N GLN A 246 108.81 10.46 14.44
CA GLN A 246 108.47 11.09 15.73
C GLN A 246 107.69 12.39 15.50
N SER A 247 106.88 12.82 16.47
CA SER A 247 106.13 14.09 16.39
C SER A 247 105.99 14.84 17.73
N ALA A 248 105.77 16.15 17.65
CA ALA A 248 105.52 17.05 18.80
C ALA A 248 104.56 18.18 18.39
N SER A 249 103.77 18.73 19.32
CA SER A 249 102.70 19.69 19.01
C SER A 249 102.54 20.85 20.00
N CYS A 250 101.88 21.92 19.53
CA CYS A 250 101.65 23.18 20.23
C CYS A 250 100.20 23.66 20.03
N LYS A 251 99.49 23.98 21.11
CA LYS A 251 98.10 24.47 21.07
C LYS A 251 98.03 25.99 20.92
N VAL A 252 97.49 26.46 19.80
CA VAL A 252 97.23 27.87 19.50
C VAL A 252 95.80 28.22 19.89
N THR A 253 95.61 29.35 20.56
CA THR A 253 94.29 29.95 20.85
C THR A 253 94.19 31.31 20.16
N VAL A 254 93.03 31.64 19.58
CA VAL A 254 92.84 32.89 18.83
C VAL A 254 91.74 33.75 19.47
N ASN A 255 92.07 35.01 19.78
CA ASN A 255 91.15 36.00 20.34
C ASN A 255 90.88 37.16 19.37
N ALA A 256 89.68 37.74 19.48
CA ALA A 256 89.17 38.79 18.59
C ALA A 256 88.36 39.82 19.42
N PRO A 257 88.99 40.86 19.98
CA PRO A 257 88.29 41.84 20.83
C PRO A 257 87.30 42.67 20.01
N LEU A 258 86.20 43.08 20.66
CA LEU A 258 85.17 43.96 20.09
C LEU A 258 85.72 45.39 19.91
N GLN A 259 85.43 45.99 18.76
CA GLN A 259 85.92 47.33 18.37
C GLN A 259 84.79 48.29 18.03
N GLY A 260 83.67 47.79 17.50
CA GLY A 260 82.50 48.61 17.14
C GLY A 260 81.19 47.86 17.29
N ILE A 261 80.10 48.61 17.47
CA ILE A 261 78.73 48.14 17.31
C ILE A 261 77.94 49.07 16.39
N GLN A 262 76.90 48.56 15.74
CA GLN A 262 75.96 49.36 14.97
C GLN A 262 74.53 48.82 15.12
N ILE A 263 73.56 49.69 15.38
CA ILE A 263 72.14 49.37 15.34
C ILE A 263 71.65 49.31 13.89
N THR A 264 70.86 48.29 13.61
CA THR A 264 70.12 48.08 12.37
C THR A 264 68.64 47.91 12.67
N GLY A 265 67.79 48.29 11.74
CA GLY A 265 66.33 48.24 11.87
C GLY A 265 65.66 48.51 10.53
N GLU A 266 64.52 47.87 10.27
CA GLU A 266 63.83 47.98 8.97
C GLU A 266 63.07 49.29 8.79
N GLN A 267 62.67 49.96 9.88
CA GLN A 267 61.83 51.17 9.84
C GLN A 267 62.27 52.21 10.88
N SER A 268 62.61 53.41 10.41
CA SER A 268 62.82 54.62 11.23
C SER A 268 61.60 55.53 11.34
N ILE A 269 60.52 55.22 10.60
CA ILE A 269 59.22 55.88 10.70
C ILE A 269 58.15 54.80 10.81
N ILE A 270 57.34 54.86 11.88
CA ILE A 270 56.29 53.88 12.19
C ILE A 270 55.00 54.58 12.65
N LYS A 271 53.86 53.88 12.60
CA LYS A 271 52.58 54.43 13.05
C LYS A 271 52.35 54.18 14.53
N LYS A 272 51.65 55.08 15.21
CA LYS A 272 51.14 54.87 16.57
C LYS A 272 50.45 53.51 16.71
N GLY A 273 50.78 52.74 17.75
CA GLY A 273 50.26 51.39 17.99
C GLY A 273 50.94 50.26 17.21
N THR A 274 51.88 50.55 16.29
CA THR A 274 52.70 49.51 15.61
C THR A 274 54.04 49.28 16.31
N ASN A 275 54.78 48.25 15.89
CA ASN A 275 56.11 47.92 16.40
C ASN A 275 57.11 47.67 15.26
N THR A 276 58.41 47.77 15.57
CA THR A 276 59.50 47.41 14.67
C THR A 276 60.66 46.80 15.46
N GLN A 277 61.43 45.92 14.82
CA GLN A 277 62.53 45.18 15.46
C GLN A 277 63.87 45.83 15.12
N LEU A 278 64.66 46.13 16.15
CA LEU A 278 66.07 46.53 16.02
C LEU A 278 67.00 45.34 16.28
N SER A 279 68.25 45.44 15.82
CA SER A 279 69.29 44.42 16.01
C SER A 279 70.68 45.05 15.94
N VAL A 280 71.66 44.48 16.66
CA VAL A 280 73.03 44.99 16.71
C VAL A 280 73.95 44.13 15.83
N LEU A 281 74.75 44.80 15.00
CA LEU A 281 75.93 44.23 14.33
C LEU A 281 77.19 44.54 15.14
N TYR A 282 78.16 43.62 15.10
CA TYR A 282 79.43 43.71 15.84
C TYR A 282 80.59 43.81 14.85
N ASP A 283 81.60 44.62 15.18
CA ASP A 283 82.89 44.65 14.48
C ASP A 283 84.03 44.27 15.45
N PRO A 284 84.73 43.15 15.26
CA PRO A 284 84.48 42.10 14.26
C PRO A 284 83.25 41.22 14.63
N GLU A 285 82.53 40.73 13.62
CA GLU A 285 81.34 39.87 13.80
C GLU A 285 81.65 38.61 14.63
N ASP A 286 82.85 38.04 14.46
CA ASP A 286 83.32 36.86 15.18
C ASP A 286 83.97 37.18 16.53
N THR A 287 83.68 38.32 17.16
CA THR A 287 84.27 38.73 18.45
C THR A 287 84.23 37.64 19.54
N THR A 288 85.24 37.66 20.42
CA THR A 288 85.34 36.81 21.61
C THR A 288 84.81 37.45 22.89
N ASP A 289 84.34 38.69 22.82
CA ASP A 289 83.87 39.45 23.99
C ASP A 289 82.35 39.28 24.19
N ASP A 290 81.81 39.79 25.31
CA ASP A 290 80.39 39.65 25.64
C ASP A 290 79.50 40.53 24.75
N THR A 291 78.60 39.89 23.99
CA THR A 291 77.66 40.52 23.06
C THR A 291 76.30 40.86 23.69
N THR A 292 76.16 40.79 25.01
CA THR A 292 74.93 41.16 25.73
C THR A 292 74.56 42.62 25.48
N VAL A 293 73.41 42.85 24.83
CA VAL A 293 72.89 44.18 24.51
C VAL A 293 72.00 44.70 25.64
N THR A 294 72.24 45.92 26.08
CA THR A 294 71.29 46.70 26.89
C THR A 294 70.59 47.73 25.99
N TRP A 295 69.26 47.71 25.95
CA TRP A 295 68.44 48.66 25.20
C TRP A 295 67.84 49.74 26.09
N SER A 296 67.61 50.94 25.55
CA SER A 296 66.87 52.04 26.20
C SER A 296 66.29 53.01 25.19
N SER A 297 65.25 53.76 25.57
CA SER A 297 64.69 54.87 24.79
C SER A 297 64.95 56.20 25.52
N ASP A 298 65.18 57.29 24.79
CA ASP A 298 65.23 58.63 25.39
C ASP A 298 63.83 59.24 25.66
N ASN A 299 62.77 58.65 25.09
CA ASN A 299 61.40 59.11 25.25
C ASN A 299 60.38 57.96 25.13
N GLU A 300 60.12 57.28 26.24
CA GLU A 300 59.16 56.18 26.34
C GLU A 300 57.69 56.59 26.13
N GLU A 301 57.35 57.89 26.26
CA GLU A 301 56.00 58.39 25.93
C GLU A 301 55.76 58.42 24.40
N VAL A 302 56.82 58.47 23.59
CA VAL A 302 56.77 58.37 22.12
C VAL A 302 57.02 56.94 21.65
N ALA A 303 58.09 56.30 22.10
CA ALA A 303 58.37 54.89 21.78
C ALA A 303 59.14 54.17 22.89
N THR A 304 58.66 52.98 23.27
CA THR A 304 59.33 52.08 24.21
C THR A 304 60.16 51.03 23.47
N VAL A 305 61.18 50.47 24.11
CA VAL A 305 61.97 49.34 23.59
C VAL A 305 62.11 48.25 24.65
N ASP A 306 62.00 46.98 24.25
CA ASP A 306 62.18 45.84 25.15
C ASP A 306 63.63 45.28 25.18
N GLN A 307 63.87 44.28 26.02
CA GLN A 307 65.18 43.64 26.17
C GLN A 307 65.68 42.90 24.92
N THR A 308 64.81 42.66 23.93
CA THR A 308 65.15 42.03 22.65
C THR A 308 65.39 43.05 21.53
N GLY A 309 65.14 44.35 21.77
CA GLY A 309 65.20 45.40 20.76
C GLY A 309 63.89 45.61 19.99
N LEU A 310 62.77 45.05 20.47
CA LEU A 310 61.45 45.31 19.89
C LEU A 310 60.95 46.68 20.36
N VAL A 311 60.78 47.60 19.41
CA VAL A 311 60.32 48.98 19.66
C VAL A 311 58.81 49.05 19.42
N THR A 312 58.06 49.68 20.34
CA THR A 312 56.60 49.91 20.21
C THR A 312 56.28 51.41 20.19
N ALA A 313 55.45 51.83 19.23
CA ALA A 313 55.03 53.22 19.03
C ALA A 313 53.85 53.61 19.93
N VAL A 314 54.02 54.66 20.73
CA VAL A 314 53.06 55.08 21.78
C VAL A 314 52.34 56.38 21.41
N ALA A 315 53.07 57.43 21.01
CA ALA A 315 52.50 58.74 20.66
C ALA A 315 53.33 59.45 19.57
N ASP A 316 52.72 60.44 18.89
CA ASP A 316 53.32 61.23 17.82
C ASP A 316 54.60 61.97 18.26
N GLY A 317 55.69 61.86 17.49
CA GLY A 317 56.97 62.48 17.80
C GLY A 317 58.19 61.67 17.35
N THR A 318 59.36 61.93 17.92
CA THR A 318 60.59 61.16 17.67
C THR A 318 61.25 60.78 19.00
N ALA A 319 61.73 59.53 19.08
CA ALA A 319 62.55 59.01 20.18
C ALA A 319 63.81 58.34 19.62
N ASN A 320 64.93 58.42 20.32
CA ASN A 320 66.18 57.75 19.98
C ASN A 320 66.33 56.48 20.82
N ILE A 321 66.43 55.35 20.15
CA ILE A 321 66.63 54.05 20.78
C ILE A 321 68.14 53.76 20.83
N LYS A 322 68.68 53.59 22.04
CA LYS A 322 70.10 53.31 22.30
C LYS A 322 70.32 51.82 22.55
N ALA A 323 71.41 51.29 22.00
CA ALA A 323 71.99 50.01 22.35
C ALA A 323 73.37 50.20 23.00
N THR A 324 73.67 49.41 24.04
CA THR A 324 74.97 49.40 24.72
C THR A 324 75.50 47.97 24.84
N VAL A 325 76.75 47.74 24.41
CA VAL A 325 77.44 46.44 24.45
C VAL A 325 78.90 46.65 24.83
N GLY A 326 79.43 45.96 25.84
CA GLY A 326 80.84 46.07 26.24
C GLY A 326 81.33 47.47 26.66
N GLY A 327 80.43 48.45 26.80
CA GLY A 327 80.77 49.87 27.02
C GLY A 327 80.80 50.74 25.75
N LEU A 328 80.57 50.14 24.57
CA LEU A 328 80.26 50.85 23.33
C LEU A 328 78.77 51.20 23.28
N GLU A 329 78.42 52.31 22.64
CA GLU A 329 77.04 52.76 22.42
C GLU A 329 76.79 53.11 20.95
N ASP A 330 75.56 52.89 20.48
CA ASP A 330 75.02 53.47 19.24
C ASP A 330 73.53 53.84 19.43
N THR A 331 72.96 54.65 18.53
CA THR A 331 71.60 55.20 18.63
C THR A 331 70.85 55.22 17.30
N TYR A 332 69.60 54.75 17.28
CA TYR A 332 68.73 54.69 16.11
C TYR A 332 67.45 55.50 16.35
N ALA A 333 67.16 56.49 15.50
CA ALA A 333 66.00 57.36 15.65
C ALA A 333 64.72 56.72 15.10
N ILE A 334 63.67 56.72 15.91
CA ILE A 334 62.32 56.22 15.59
C ILE A 334 61.35 57.40 15.64
N THR A 335 60.73 57.70 14.51
CA THR A 335 59.66 58.71 14.40
C THR A 335 58.31 58.01 14.37
N VAL A 336 57.44 58.35 15.30
CA VAL A 336 56.07 57.86 15.38
C VAL A 336 55.14 58.89 14.77
N GLN A 337 54.24 58.45 13.89
CA GLN A 337 53.22 59.28 13.27
C GLN A 337 51.80 58.89 13.72
N GLU A 338 51.02 59.89 14.11
CA GLU A 338 49.58 59.80 14.33
C GLU A 338 48.80 60.34 13.12
N VAL A 339 47.82 59.57 12.65
CA VAL A 339 46.89 59.97 11.58
C VAL A 339 45.51 60.08 12.19
N ARG A 340 45.01 61.30 12.42
CA ARG A 340 43.73 61.52 13.10
C ARG A 340 42.54 61.25 12.18
N LEU A 341 41.41 60.89 12.78
CA LEU A 341 40.12 60.76 12.12
C LEU A 341 39.52 62.17 11.85
N GLU A 342 38.97 62.39 10.65
CA GLU A 342 38.32 63.65 10.25
C GLU A 342 36.81 63.48 10.11
N SER A 343 36.35 62.34 9.60
CA SER A 343 34.93 61.98 9.50
C SER A 343 34.71 60.46 9.40
N ILE A 344 33.49 60.03 9.71
CA ILE A 344 32.96 58.71 9.34
C ILE A 344 31.79 58.89 8.37
N ASP A 345 31.49 57.86 7.58
CA ASP A 345 30.43 57.86 6.57
C ASP A 345 29.78 56.46 6.52
N ILE A 346 28.44 56.43 6.54
CA ILE A 346 27.59 55.23 6.43
C ILE A 346 26.48 55.41 5.38
N LYS A 347 25.96 54.30 4.88
CA LYS A 347 24.87 54.24 3.89
C LYS A 347 23.66 55.12 4.29
N GLU A 348 23.38 56.19 3.54
CA GLU A 348 22.31 57.17 3.85
C GLU A 348 20.93 56.53 4.14
N THR A 349 20.52 55.54 3.36
CA THR A 349 19.18 54.93 3.43
C THR A 349 19.21 53.43 3.09
N THR A 350 18.25 52.68 3.62
CA THR A 350 18.01 51.27 3.23
C THR A 350 16.56 50.84 3.49
N THR A 351 16.17 49.70 2.91
CA THR A 351 14.91 49.00 3.19
C THR A 351 15.22 47.55 3.56
N VAL A 352 14.66 47.07 4.68
CA VAL A 352 14.87 45.71 5.19
C VAL A 352 13.53 45.09 5.58
N HIS A 353 13.21 43.94 5.00
CA HIS A 353 11.96 43.23 5.28
C HIS A 353 11.88 42.80 6.75
N ARG A 354 10.73 42.97 7.38
CA ARG A 354 10.53 42.63 8.81
C ARG A 354 10.90 41.17 9.10
N GLY A 355 11.77 40.99 10.09
CA GLY A 355 12.36 39.71 10.50
C GLY A 355 13.75 39.45 9.92
N GLU A 356 14.14 40.18 8.88
CA GLU A 356 15.47 40.10 8.27
C GLU A 356 16.47 41.06 8.93
N LYS A 357 17.72 41.03 8.44
CA LYS A 357 18.84 41.80 8.97
C LYS A 357 19.74 42.32 7.86
N GLU A 358 20.29 43.51 8.07
CA GLU A 358 21.35 44.09 7.25
C GLU A 358 22.46 44.63 8.17
N THR A 359 23.72 44.48 7.80
CA THR A 359 24.84 45.07 8.56
C THR A 359 25.27 46.37 7.88
N LEU A 360 25.28 47.47 8.66
CA LEU A 360 25.77 48.76 8.19
C LEU A 360 27.28 48.84 8.44
N GLU A 361 28.04 49.05 7.37
CA GLU A 361 29.49 49.24 7.44
C GLU A 361 29.83 50.72 7.70
N VAL A 362 30.85 50.96 8.54
CA VAL A 362 31.41 52.30 8.78
C VAL A 362 32.67 52.48 7.95
N THR A 363 32.67 53.48 7.08
CA THR A 363 33.91 53.94 6.44
C THR A 363 34.52 55.09 7.24
N TYR A 364 35.86 55.20 7.17
CA TYR A 364 36.65 56.16 7.94
C TYR A 364 37.40 57.06 6.97
N ASN A 365 37.43 58.36 7.25
CA ASN A 365 38.21 59.33 6.49
C ASN A 365 39.15 60.10 7.43
N PRO A 366 40.49 60.03 7.24
CA PRO A 366 41.20 59.12 6.35
C PRO A 366 41.09 57.65 6.79
N ASP A 367 40.99 56.75 5.82
CA ASP A 367 40.88 55.27 5.99
C ASP A 367 42.03 54.67 6.81
N THR A 368 43.16 55.37 6.80
CA THR A 368 44.47 55.03 7.34
C THR A 368 44.72 55.63 8.73
N THR A 369 43.68 56.17 9.37
CA THR A 369 43.71 56.71 10.75
C THR A 369 44.27 55.73 11.78
N THR A 370 44.99 56.26 12.78
CA THR A 370 45.51 55.56 13.95
C THR A 370 44.68 55.79 15.21
N ASP A 371 43.55 56.49 15.11
CA ASP A 371 42.62 56.69 16.22
C ASP A 371 41.79 55.42 16.48
N ASP A 372 41.16 55.34 17.66
CA ASP A 372 40.28 54.22 18.02
C ASP A 372 39.05 54.16 17.10
N ARG A 373 38.80 52.99 16.53
CA ARG A 373 37.70 52.70 15.59
C ARG A 373 36.50 52.03 16.27
N THR A 374 36.45 52.04 17.60
CA THR A 374 35.32 51.51 18.38
C THR A 374 34.03 52.28 18.06
N VAL A 375 33.12 51.63 17.33
CA VAL A 375 31.82 52.21 16.95
C VAL A 375 30.79 52.00 18.05
N THR A 376 30.13 53.07 18.46
CA THR A 376 28.89 53.01 19.25
C THR A 376 27.70 53.15 18.31
N TRP A 377 26.72 52.25 18.42
CA TRP A 377 25.50 52.23 17.59
C TRP A 377 24.26 52.57 18.41
N THR A 378 23.31 53.28 17.79
CA THR A 378 22.01 53.62 18.39
C THR A 378 20.89 53.57 17.35
N SER A 379 19.64 53.40 17.80
CA SER A 379 18.42 53.45 16.98
C SER A 379 17.44 54.47 17.54
N SER A 380 16.80 55.26 16.67
CA SER A 380 15.75 56.22 17.05
C SER A 380 14.43 55.54 17.46
N ASP A 381 14.11 54.36 16.91
CA ASP A 381 12.99 53.54 17.36
C ASP A 381 13.34 52.02 17.31
N PRO A 382 13.78 51.45 18.45
CA PRO A 382 13.99 50.01 18.63
C PRO A 382 12.77 49.11 18.37
N LYS A 383 11.55 49.64 18.23
CA LYS A 383 10.37 48.85 17.83
C LYS A 383 10.24 48.68 16.31
N VAL A 384 10.84 49.59 15.55
CA VAL A 384 10.92 49.51 14.09
C VAL A 384 12.19 48.75 13.70
N ALA A 385 13.35 49.22 14.15
CA ALA A 385 14.64 48.57 13.88
C ALA A 385 15.57 48.64 15.10
N THR A 386 16.18 47.50 15.44
CA THR A 386 17.24 47.42 16.47
C THR A 386 18.60 47.33 15.79
N VAL A 387 19.66 47.78 16.45
CA VAL A 387 21.05 47.64 15.99
C VAL A 387 21.91 47.10 17.14
N ASP A 388 22.86 46.20 16.82
CA ASP A 388 23.81 45.67 17.80
C ASP A 388 25.20 46.31 17.70
N GLY A 389 26.11 45.94 18.61
CA GLY A 389 27.47 46.49 18.66
C GLY A 389 28.36 46.17 17.45
N SER A 390 27.90 45.34 16.50
CA SER A 390 28.58 45.07 15.23
C SER A 390 28.02 45.87 14.05
N GLY A 391 27.01 46.73 14.28
CA GLY A 391 26.30 47.44 13.22
C GLY A 391 25.25 46.59 12.50
N THR A 392 24.95 45.39 13.01
CA THR A 392 23.90 44.55 12.45
C THR A 392 22.53 45.07 12.89
N VAL A 393 21.80 45.63 11.94
CA VAL A 393 20.42 46.08 12.08
C VAL A 393 19.48 44.88 11.92
N ALA A 394 18.48 44.76 12.78
CA ALA A 394 17.40 43.79 12.67
C ALA A 394 16.06 44.52 12.57
N ALA A 395 15.28 44.18 11.53
CA ALA A 395 13.97 44.76 11.24
C ALA A 395 12.89 44.12 12.12
N VAL A 396 12.25 44.92 12.99
CA VAL A 396 11.34 44.46 14.04
C VAL A 396 9.87 44.75 13.72
N GLY A 397 9.56 45.96 13.22
CA GLY A 397 8.19 46.42 12.99
C GLY A 397 8.13 47.41 11.83
N VAL A 398 7.01 47.43 11.11
CA VAL A 398 6.82 48.28 9.92
C VAL A 398 6.93 49.77 10.28
N GLY A 399 7.71 50.52 9.51
CA GLY A 399 7.93 51.96 9.74
C GLY A 399 9.27 52.45 9.21
N SER A 400 9.79 53.52 9.81
CA SER A 400 11.14 54.03 9.55
C SER A 400 11.84 54.43 10.84
N ALA A 401 13.12 54.09 10.96
CA ALA A 401 13.98 54.42 12.09
C ALA A 401 15.37 54.85 11.61
N ILE A 402 15.99 55.77 12.34
CA ILE A 402 17.34 56.25 12.06
C ILE A 402 18.32 55.45 12.92
N ILE A 403 19.30 54.83 12.27
CA ILE A 403 20.41 54.12 12.92
C ILE A 403 21.65 55.01 12.84
N THR A 404 22.20 55.39 13.99
CA THR A 404 23.36 56.29 14.07
C THR A 404 24.59 55.55 14.56
N ALA A 405 25.67 55.64 13.78
CA ALA A 405 27.03 55.25 14.17
C ALA A 405 27.73 56.43 14.87
N THR A 406 28.64 56.15 15.79
CA THR A 406 29.48 57.17 16.43
C THR A 406 30.86 56.61 16.76
N VAL A 407 31.92 57.31 16.34
CA VAL A 407 33.33 56.98 16.57
C VAL A 407 34.04 58.23 17.12
N GLY A 408 34.50 58.18 18.36
CA GLY A 408 35.04 59.35 19.05
C GLY A 408 34.00 60.48 19.13
N ASN A 409 34.28 61.59 18.44
CA ASN A 409 33.38 62.76 18.33
C ASN A 409 32.65 62.85 16.97
N HIS A 410 32.81 61.86 16.09
CA HIS A 410 32.21 61.85 14.75
C HIS A 410 31.01 60.91 14.71
N SER A 411 29.93 61.31 14.06
CA SER A 411 28.68 60.54 13.98
C SER A 411 28.04 60.69 12.61
N ASP A 412 27.47 59.60 12.10
CA ASP A 412 26.69 59.60 10.85
C ASP A 412 25.50 58.62 10.95
N SER A 413 24.50 58.74 10.07
CA SER A 413 23.18 58.13 10.25
C SER A 413 22.52 57.56 8.98
N CYS A 414 22.06 56.32 9.07
CA CYS A 414 21.28 55.61 8.06
C CYS A 414 19.78 55.67 8.38
N THR A 415 18.94 56.03 7.41
CA THR A 415 17.48 55.88 7.53
C THR A 415 17.07 54.48 7.06
N VAL A 416 16.72 53.62 8.02
CA VAL A 416 16.23 52.26 7.78
C VAL A 416 14.71 52.30 7.66
N THR A 417 14.19 51.88 6.50
CA THR A 417 12.77 51.60 6.29
C THR A 417 12.54 50.11 6.54
N VAL A 418 11.51 49.79 7.31
CA VAL A 418 11.09 48.40 7.52
C VAL A 418 9.73 48.20 6.87
N ASP A 419 9.68 47.27 5.94
CA ASP A 419 8.50 46.91 5.17
C ASP A 419 8.08 45.45 5.45
N ALA A 420 6.92 45.08 4.96
CA ALA A 420 6.31 43.77 5.16
C ALA A 420 5.60 43.34 3.87
N PRO A 421 6.31 42.76 2.88
CA PRO A 421 5.67 42.28 1.66
C PRO A 421 4.58 41.24 1.96
N LEU A 422 3.53 41.23 1.14
CA LEU A 422 2.45 40.26 1.22
C LEU A 422 2.99 38.85 0.95
N LYS A 423 2.64 37.87 1.80
CA LYS A 423 3.13 36.48 1.68
C LYS A 423 2.03 35.52 1.27
N GLN A 424 0.82 35.69 1.82
CA GLN A 424 -0.31 34.81 1.56
C GLN A 424 -1.64 35.58 1.68
N ILE A 425 -2.63 35.19 0.88
CA ILE A 425 -4.05 35.49 1.12
C ILE A 425 -4.66 34.26 1.77
N ILE A 426 -5.41 34.44 2.85
CA ILE A 426 -6.03 33.36 3.62
C ILE A 426 -7.55 33.51 3.55
N PRO A 427 -8.25 32.76 2.67
CA PRO A 427 -9.70 32.68 2.71
C PRO A 427 -10.19 32.13 4.06
N LYS A 428 -11.33 32.62 4.54
CA LYS A 428 -11.97 32.15 5.78
C LYS A 428 -12.45 30.71 5.68
N ASN A 429 -12.91 30.31 4.49
CA ASN A 429 -13.30 28.95 4.13
C ASN A 429 -12.62 28.58 2.80
N GLU A 430 -12.17 27.33 2.64
CA GLU A 430 -11.60 26.82 1.38
C GLU A 430 -12.66 26.56 0.32
N SER A 431 -13.92 26.36 0.73
CA SER A 431 -15.10 26.29 -0.13
C SER A 431 -16.29 27.06 0.45
N ILE A 432 -17.23 27.43 -0.43
CA ILE A 432 -18.56 27.93 -0.08
C ILE A 432 -19.63 27.26 -0.96
N GLU A 433 -20.78 26.99 -0.36
CA GLU A 433 -21.97 26.55 -1.09
C GLU A 433 -22.91 27.75 -1.30
N VAL A 434 -23.56 27.81 -2.47
CA VAL A 434 -24.54 28.86 -2.78
C VAL A 434 -25.65 28.27 -3.66
N ASP A 435 -26.91 28.52 -3.30
CA ASP A 435 -28.03 28.11 -4.16
C ASP A 435 -28.07 28.96 -5.44
N LYS A 436 -28.55 28.38 -6.53
CA LYS A 436 -28.81 29.08 -7.79
C LYS A 436 -29.64 30.36 -7.57
N ASN A 437 -29.23 31.45 -8.21
CA ASN A 437 -29.78 32.80 -8.06
C ASN A 437 -29.69 33.38 -6.62
N LYS A 438 -28.80 32.85 -5.76
CA LYS A 438 -28.41 33.45 -4.46
C LYS A 438 -26.97 33.94 -4.49
N THR A 439 -26.58 34.65 -3.41
CA THR A 439 -25.25 35.24 -3.25
C THR A 439 -24.59 34.84 -1.93
N ALA A 440 -23.26 34.78 -1.95
CA ALA A 440 -22.40 34.55 -0.78
C ALA A 440 -21.11 35.37 -0.91
N SER A 441 -20.54 35.86 0.20
CA SER A 441 -19.33 36.70 0.16
C SER A 441 -18.09 35.92 0.60
N ILE A 442 -16.99 36.08 -0.14
CA ILE A 442 -15.68 35.52 0.23
C ILE A 442 -15.01 36.43 1.25
N GLU A 443 -15.05 36.03 2.52
CA GLU A 443 -14.20 36.62 3.57
C GLU A 443 -12.77 36.06 3.46
N TYR A 444 -11.77 36.94 3.63
CA TYR A 444 -10.34 36.59 3.61
C TYR A 444 -9.54 37.52 4.52
N THR A 445 -8.33 37.12 4.89
CA THR A 445 -7.31 37.98 5.50
C THR A 445 -6.02 37.99 4.67
N LEU A 446 -5.18 38.99 4.89
CA LEU A 446 -3.82 39.07 4.34
C LEU A 446 -2.83 38.62 5.41
N ASP A 447 -1.83 37.81 5.04
CA ASP A 447 -0.66 37.53 5.86
C ASP A 447 0.59 38.16 5.23
N PRO A 448 1.29 39.09 5.92
CA PRO A 448 0.92 39.68 7.21
C PRO A 448 -0.21 40.72 7.10
N GLU A 449 -1.04 40.85 8.15
CA GLU A 449 -2.18 41.78 8.18
C GLU A 449 -1.73 43.25 8.00
N ASP A 450 -0.61 43.61 8.63
CA ASP A 450 0.05 44.91 8.51
C ASP A 450 1.02 45.00 7.31
N THR A 451 0.80 44.21 6.25
CA THR A 451 1.57 44.29 5.00
C THR A 451 1.62 45.71 4.43
N THR A 452 2.77 46.03 3.83
CA THR A 452 3.06 47.28 3.11
C THR A 452 2.86 47.18 1.60
N SER A 453 2.63 45.96 1.07
CA SER A 453 2.18 45.79 -0.32
C SER A 453 0.77 46.35 -0.50
N ASP A 454 0.33 46.52 -1.76
CA ASP A 454 -1.06 46.92 -2.05
C ASP A 454 -2.05 45.89 -1.45
N LYS A 455 -3.07 46.40 -0.74
CA LYS A 455 -4.09 45.58 -0.08
C LYS A 455 -5.30 45.31 -0.97
N THR A 456 -5.29 45.83 -2.19
CA THR A 456 -6.29 45.53 -3.22
C THR A 456 -6.20 44.05 -3.61
N VAL A 457 -7.27 43.30 -3.38
CA VAL A 457 -7.44 41.93 -3.87
C VAL A 457 -8.49 41.93 -4.96
N THR A 458 -8.17 41.28 -6.08
CA THR A 458 -9.06 41.10 -7.23
C THR A 458 -9.57 39.66 -7.27
N PHE A 459 -10.79 39.48 -7.78
CA PHE A 459 -11.45 38.18 -7.86
C PHE A 459 -11.65 37.77 -9.31
N THR A 460 -11.59 36.47 -9.61
CA THR A 460 -11.88 35.92 -10.95
C THR A 460 -12.44 34.51 -10.84
N SER A 461 -13.59 34.26 -11.47
CA SER A 461 -14.18 32.92 -11.56
C SER A 461 -13.56 32.11 -12.70
N SER A 462 -13.29 30.82 -12.46
CA SER A 462 -12.92 29.87 -13.51
C SER A 462 -14.05 29.58 -14.49
N ASP A 463 -15.30 29.68 -14.04
CA ASP A 463 -16.49 29.51 -14.88
C ASP A 463 -17.61 30.48 -14.46
N PRO A 464 -17.70 31.66 -15.10
CA PRO A 464 -18.78 32.63 -14.90
C PRO A 464 -20.20 32.13 -15.26
N ALA A 465 -20.35 31.02 -15.98
CA ALA A 465 -21.67 30.43 -16.27
C ALA A 465 -22.16 29.52 -15.13
N VAL A 466 -21.26 29.01 -14.29
CA VAL A 466 -21.58 28.33 -13.03
C VAL A 466 -21.73 29.36 -11.90
N ALA A 467 -20.70 30.18 -11.64
CA ALA A 467 -20.73 31.23 -10.63
C ALA A 467 -19.96 32.48 -11.04
N THR A 468 -20.58 33.65 -10.86
CA THR A 468 -19.93 34.96 -11.05
C THR A 468 -19.41 35.52 -9.73
N VAL A 469 -18.49 36.49 -9.78
CA VAL A 469 -17.97 37.20 -8.60
C VAL A 469 -17.76 38.68 -8.94
N ASP A 470 -18.05 39.57 -7.98
CA ASP A 470 -17.85 41.03 -8.12
C ASP A 470 -16.50 41.52 -7.56
N GLU A 471 -16.25 42.83 -7.66
CA GLU A 471 -15.05 43.49 -7.14
C GLU A 471 -14.90 43.44 -5.60
N ASN A 472 -15.98 43.12 -4.89
CA ASN A 472 -16.03 43.01 -3.43
C ASN A 472 -15.90 41.57 -2.92
N GLY A 473 -15.78 40.58 -3.82
CA GLY A 473 -15.76 39.15 -3.47
C GLY A 473 -17.14 38.55 -3.22
N THR A 474 -18.20 39.22 -3.65
CA THR A 474 -19.58 38.68 -3.63
C THR A 474 -19.78 37.77 -4.82
N VAL A 475 -19.96 36.48 -4.53
CA VAL A 475 -20.23 35.41 -5.49
C VAL A 475 -21.74 35.32 -5.72
N THR A 476 -22.17 35.08 -6.97
CA THR A 476 -23.56 34.76 -7.34
C THR A 476 -23.60 33.43 -8.07
N GLY A 477 -24.41 32.48 -7.58
CA GLY A 477 -24.63 31.18 -8.25
C GLY A 477 -25.58 31.32 -9.45
N VAL A 478 -25.19 30.76 -10.59
CA VAL A 478 -25.89 30.93 -11.90
C VAL A 478 -26.44 29.60 -12.42
N THR A 479 -25.61 28.54 -12.45
CA THR A 479 -25.98 27.20 -12.91
C THR A 479 -25.39 26.15 -11.96
N ALA A 480 -26.10 25.03 -11.75
CA ALA A 480 -25.60 23.93 -10.91
C ALA A 480 -24.23 23.41 -11.38
N GLY A 481 -23.29 23.25 -10.46
CA GLY A 481 -21.92 22.82 -10.76
C GLY A 481 -20.88 23.37 -9.79
N GLU A 482 -19.59 23.28 -10.15
CA GLU A 482 -18.49 23.82 -9.35
C GLU A 482 -17.65 24.83 -10.15
N ALA A 483 -17.33 25.96 -9.54
CA ALA A 483 -16.40 26.96 -10.06
C ALA A 483 -15.33 27.30 -9.02
N THR A 484 -14.12 27.66 -9.43
CA THR A 484 -13.08 28.15 -8.52
C THR A 484 -12.97 29.66 -8.65
N ILE A 485 -13.13 30.39 -7.55
CA ILE A 485 -12.79 31.81 -7.47
C ILE A 485 -11.33 31.94 -7.07
N THR A 486 -10.54 32.60 -7.92
CA THR A 486 -9.16 32.97 -7.61
C THR A 486 -9.14 34.38 -7.04
N LEU A 487 -8.55 34.52 -5.85
CA LEU A 487 -8.20 35.79 -5.22
C LEU A 487 -6.77 36.13 -5.64
N THR A 488 -6.52 37.34 -6.14
CA THR A 488 -5.18 37.80 -6.55
C THR A 488 -4.89 39.17 -5.94
N GLY A 489 -3.87 39.24 -5.09
CA GLY A 489 -3.39 40.48 -4.47
C GLY A 489 -2.09 40.98 -5.09
N ALA A 490 -1.38 41.82 -4.35
CA ALA A 490 -0.06 42.31 -4.74
C ALA A 490 0.94 41.19 -5.05
N ASP A 491 1.94 41.52 -5.87
CA ASP A 491 3.05 40.65 -6.25
C ASP A 491 2.66 39.31 -6.91
N ASN A 492 1.39 39.17 -7.32
CA ASN A 492 0.73 37.95 -7.81
C ASN A 492 0.59 36.85 -6.75
N VAL A 493 0.53 37.22 -5.46
CA VAL A 493 0.11 36.30 -4.39
C VAL A 493 -1.36 35.94 -4.62
N THR A 494 -1.64 34.64 -4.73
CA THR A 494 -2.99 34.12 -4.99
C THR A 494 -3.50 33.17 -3.91
N ALA A 495 -4.82 33.07 -3.82
CA ALA A 495 -5.53 32.01 -3.11
C ALA A 495 -6.78 31.59 -3.91
N THR A 496 -7.38 30.46 -3.56
CA THR A 496 -8.55 29.92 -4.27
C THR A 496 -9.64 29.51 -3.31
N VAL A 497 -10.90 29.74 -3.69
CA VAL A 497 -12.10 29.23 -3.00
C VAL A 497 -12.94 28.46 -4.01
N THR A 498 -13.32 27.23 -3.67
CA THR A 498 -14.27 26.45 -4.48
C THR A 498 -15.70 26.90 -4.17
N VAL A 499 -16.46 27.23 -5.19
CA VAL A 499 -17.88 27.55 -5.12
C VAL A 499 -18.66 26.37 -5.70
N THR A 500 -19.44 25.70 -4.87
CA THR A 500 -20.39 24.68 -5.31
C THR A 500 -21.76 25.34 -5.39
N VAL A 501 -22.35 25.33 -6.60
CA VAL A 501 -23.66 25.92 -6.87
C VAL A 501 -24.72 24.82 -6.84
N ASN A 502 -25.64 24.94 -5.89
CA ASN A 502 -26.72 23.98 -5.67
C ASN A 502 -27.98 24.39 -6.44
N GLU A 503 -28.71 23.41 -6.97
CA GLU A 503 -30.05 23.59 -7.57
C GLU A 503 -31.02 22.68 -6.81
N ILE A 504 -32.11 23.29 -6.33
CA ILE A 504 -33.16 22.65 -5.54
C ILE A 504 -34.37 22.48 -6.47
N PRO A 505 -34.61 21.29 -7.05
CA PRO A 505 -35.72 21.07 -7.99
C PRO A 505 -37.08 21.03 -7.28
N ILE A 506 -38.17 21.00 -8.06
CA ILE A 506 -39.51 20.64 -7.58
C ILE A 506 -39.62 19.12 -7.40
N ASP A 507 -39.53 18.66 -6.15
CA ASP A 507 -39.65 17.25 -5.76
C ASP A 507 -41.10 16.73 -5.77
N ALA A 508 -42.08 17.59 -5.45
CA ALA A 508 -43.48 17.21 -5.35
C ALA A 508 -44.43 18.34 -5.80
N VAL A 509 -45.65 17.97 -6.20
CA VAL A 509 -46.82 18.86 -6.26
C VAL A 509 -47.81 18.40 -5.19
N VAL A 510 -48.47 19.34 -4.52
CA VAL A 510 -49.44 19.07 -3.44
C VAL A 510 -50.74 19.80 -3.79
N LEU A 511 -51.88 19.11 -3.64
CA LEU A 511 -53.22 19.67 -3.80
C LEU A 511 -53.88 19.90 -2.44
N ASP A 512 -54.84 20.82 -2.37
CA ASP A 512 -55.69 21.02 -1.20
C ASP A 512 -56.76 19.92 -1.02
N LYS A 513 -57.12 19.23 -2.12
CA LYS A 513 -58.08 18.12 -2.16
C LYS A 513 -57.58 17.03 -3.11
N TYR A 514 -57.88 15.78 -2.76
CA TYR A 514 -57.59 14.59 -3.59
C TYR A 514 -58.88 13.91 -4.10
N GLU A 515 -60.03 14.28 -3.57
CA GLU A 515 -61.36 13.85 -4.03
C GLU A 515 -62.39 14.97 -3.79
N ALA A 516 -63.41 15.06 -4.65
CA ALA A 516 -64.58 15.90 -4.43
C ALA A 516 -65.81 15.34 -5.19
N ILE A 517 -66.95 15.27 -4.50
CA ILE A 517 -68.25 15.09 -5.14
C ILE A 517 -68.78 16.48 -5.52
N VAL A 518 -69.15 16.68 -6.78
CA VAL A 518 -69.60 17.97 -7.31
C VAL A 518 -70.88 17.77 -8.12
N GLU A 519 -71.97 18.35 -7.64
CA GLU A 519 -73.28 18.29 -8.28
C GLU A 519 -73.28 18.88 -9.69
N LYS A 520 -74.14 18.36 -10.57
CA LYS A 520 -74.27 18.76 -11.99
C LYS A 520 -74.36 20.28 -12.16
N GLY A 521 -73.45 20.85 -12.95
CA GLY A 521 -73.35 22.30 -13.20
C GLY A 521 -72.80 23.14 -12.03
N GLN A 522 -72.40 22.54 -10.92
CA GLN A 522 -71.70 23.22 -9.82
C GLN A 522 -70.17 23.22 -10.05
N THR A 523 -69.48 23.97 -9.20
CA THR A 523 -68.02 24.13 -9.25
C THR A 523 -67.36 23.84 -7.92
N THR A 524 -66.11 23.39 -7.96
CA THR A 524 -65.18 23.38 -6.82
C THR A 524 -63.88 24.07 -7.22
N GLU A 525 -63.14 24.61 -6.27
CA GLU A 525 -61.79 25.14 -6.51
C GLU A 525 -60.74 24.11 -6.11
N LEU A 526 -59.62 24.05 -6.82
CA LEU A 526 -58.42 23.32 -6.43
C LEU A 526 -57.22 24.27 -6.46
N THR A 527 -56.32 24.15 -5.49
CA THR A 527 -55.04 24.87 -5.45
C THR A 527 -53.90 23.87 -5.42
N ALA A 528 -52.91 24.06 -6.29
CA ALA A 528 -51.70 23.23 -6.34
C ALA A 528 -50.48 24.03 -5.92
N THR A 529 -49.65 23.47 -5.04
CA THR A 529 -48.35 24.04 -4.65
C THR A 529 -47.20 23.09 -4.98
N VAL A 530 -46.11 23.65 -5.49
CA VAL A 530 -44.84 22.91 -5.65
C VAL A 530 -44.12 22.80 -4.32
N GLN A 531 -43.40 21.71 -4.08
CA GLN A 531 -42.55 21.50 -2.91
C GLN A 531 -41.15 21.00 -3.33
N PRO A 532 -40.08 21.38 -2.60
CA PRO A 532 -40.09 22.32 -1.46
C PRO A 532 -40.31 23.77 -1.90
N ASP A 533 -40.95 24.60 -1.06
CA ASP A 533 -41.13 26.05 -1.31
C ASP A 533 -39.83 26.76 -1.72
N SER A 534 -38.71 26.31 -1.15
CA SER A 534 -37.35 26.82 -1.38
C SER A 534 -36.73 26.41 -2.72
N THR A 535 -37.45 25.70 -3.60
CA THR A 535 -36.96 25.33 -4.94
C THR A 535 -36.40 26.53 -5.71
N THR A 536 -35.28 26.31 -6.39
CA THR A 536 -34.59 27.31 -7.24
C THR A 536 -35.08 27.31 -8.68
N ASP A 537 -36.07 26.48 -9.01
CA ASP A 537 -36.69 26.44 -10.33
C ASP A 537 -37.36 27.79 -10.63
N GLU A 538 -37.10 28.33 -11.82
CA GLU A 538 -37.58 29.67 -12.23
C GLU A 538 -39.03 29.62 -12.75
N ASP A 539 -39.39 28.54 -13.45
CA ASP A 539 -40.79 28.21 -13.69
C ASP A 539 -41.32 27.45 -12.46
N LYS A 540 -42.48 27.88 -11.97
CA LYS A 540 -43.24 27.21 -10.90
C LYS A 540 -44.72 27.12 -11.25
N THR A 541 -45.05 27.28 -12.54
CA THR A 541 -46.44 27.22 -13.01
C THR A 541 -46.95 25.78 -12.96
N ILE A 542 -48.25 25.66 -12.68
CA ILE A 542 -48.96 24.40 -12.66
C ILE A 542 -49.83 24.34 -13.91
N LYS A 543 -49.61 23.33 -14.73
CA LYS A 543 -50.48 22.95 -15.84
C LYS A 543 -51.60 22.05 -15.32
N TRP A 544 -52.81 22.26 -15.81
CA TRP A 544 -54.01 21.51 -15.41
C TRP A 544 -54.62 20.76 -16.60
N SER A 545 -55.15 19.57 -16.34
CA SER A 545 -55.88 18.76 -17.33
C SER A 545 -56.92 17.86 -16.66
N SER A 546 -58.00 17.53 -17.39
CA SER A 546 -58.99 16.53 -16.97
C SER A 546 -58.82 15.24 -17.77
N SER A 547 -59.03 14.08 -17.14
CA SER A 547 -59.07 12.79 -17.83
C SER A 547 -60.33 12.60 -18.69
N ASP A 548 -61.42 13.31 -18.36
CA ASP A 548 -62.64 13.37 -19.15
C ASP A 548 -63.29 14.75 -19.03
N GLU A 549 -62.96 15.64 -19.97
CA GLU A 549 -63.59 16.97 -20.12
C GLU A 549 -65.10 16.90 -20.39
N THR A 550 -65.64 15.73 -20.76
CA THR A 550 -67.09 15.55 -20.88
C THR A 550 -67.78 15.28 -19.55
N VAL A 551 -67.05 15.07 -18.44
CA VAL A 551 -67.56 14.92 -17.06
C VAL A 551 -67.18 16.14 -16.21
N ALA A 552 -65.90 16.53 -16.19
CA ALA A 552 -65.43 17.71 -15.44
C ALA A 552 -64.38 18.51 -16.23
N THR A 553 -64.48 19.84 -16.20
CA THR A 553 -63.61 20.78 -16.94
C THR A 553 -62.85 21.72 -16.00
N VAL A 554 -61.68 22.22 -16.43
CA VAL A 554 -60.89 23.23 -15.70
C VAL A 554 -61.01 24.60 -16.34
N SER A 555 -61.07 25.67 -15.53
CA SER A 555 -61.26 27.05 -16.02
C SER A 555 -60.05 27.64 -16.75
N THR A 556 -58.87 27.07 -16.56
CA THR A 556 -57.63 27.40 -17.29
C THR A 556 -56.73 26.16 -17.37
N ALA A 557 -55.96 26.05 -18.45
CA ALA A 557 -54.96 25.00 -18.62
C ALA A 557 -53.67 25.24 -17.82
N GLN A 558 -53.49 26.43 -17.22
CA GLN A 558 -52.29 26.80 -16.47
C GLN A 558 -52.59 27.86 -15.39
N THR A 559 -51.94 27.75 -14.23
CA THR A 559 -51.96 28.73 -13.12
C THR A 559 -50.55 28.96 -12.58
N ASP A 560 -50.36 30.05 -11.83
CA ASP A 560 -49.17 30.23 -10.98
C ASP A 560 -49.19 29.27 -9.78
N ASN A 561 -48.03 29.08 -9.14
CA ASN A 561 -47.89 28.29 -7.91
C ASN A 561 -48.82 28.79 -6.79
N GLY A 562 -49.66 27.91 -6.24
CA GLY A 562 -50.60 28.23 -5.17
C GLY A 562 -51.83 29.06 -5.59
N ALA A 563 -51.98 29.38 -6.88
CA ALA A 563 -53.21 29.97 -7.39
C ALA A 563 -54.29 28.89 -7.59
N ALA A 564 -55.56 29.29 -7.48
CA ALA A 564 -56.70 28.39 -7.64
C ALA A 564 -57.08 28.20 -9.12
N VAL A 565 -57.44 26.97 -9.48
CA VAL A 565 -58.22 26.64 -10.68
C VAL A 565 -59.66 26.33 -10.26
N THR A 566 -60.63 26.71 -11.09
CA THR A 566 -62.02 26.31 -10.89
C THR A 566 -62.29 25.07 -11.72
N VAL A 567 -62.76 24.00 -11.07
CA VAL A 567 -63.26 22.79 -11.72
C VAL A 567 -64.78 22.85 -11.80
N THR A 568 -65.34 22.57 -12.97
CA THR A 568 -66.79 22.62 -13.23
C THR A 568 -67.30 21.22 -13.57
N ALA A 569 -68.29 20.74 -12.83
CA ALA A 569 -69.05 19.54 -13.15
C ALA A 569 -69.98 19.82 -14.34
N THR A 570 -69.97 18.95 -15.33
CA THR A 570 -70.77 19.09 -16.56
C THR A 570 -72.15 18.43 -16.43
N ASP A 571 -72.86 18.29 -17.55
CA ASP A 571 -74.18 17.64 -17.61
C ASP A 571 -74.14 16.10 -17.55
N LYS A 572 -72.96 15.48 -17.63
CA LYS A 572 -72.74 14.03 -17.65
C LYS A 572 -72.15 13.57 -16.31
N GLY A 573 -72.78 12.59 -15.68
CA GLY A 573 -72.27 11.97 -14.47
C GLY A 573 -71.13 10.96 -14.71
N GLY A 574 -70.55 10.47 -13.62
CA GLY A 574 -69.36 9.61 -13.60
C GLY A 574 -68.15 10.31 -12.96
N THR A 575 -66.95 9.81 -13.24
CA THR A 575 -65.71 10.28 -12.62
C THR A 575 -64.70 10.85 -13.63
N ALA A 576 -64.01 11.91 -13.23
CA ALA A 576 -62.88 12.49 -13.96
C ALA A 576 -61.74 12.82 -13.01
N VAL A 577 -60.50 12.52 -13.41
CA VAL A 577 -59.29 12.88 -12.66
C VAL A 577 -58.78 14.22 -13.16
N ILE A 578 -58.62 15.17 -12.25
CA ILE A 578 -57.98 16.46 -12.52
C ILE A 578 -56.51 16.36 -12.09
N THR A 579 -55.61 16.40 -13.06
CA THR A 579 -54.15 16.34 -12.84
C THR A 579 -53.57 17.75 -12.82
N ALA A 580 -52.82 18.07 -11.76
CA ALA A 580 -51.91 19.19 -11.67
C ALA A 580 -50.48 18.72 -12.01
N GLU A 581 -49.81 19.38 -12.95
CA GLU A 581 -48.47 19.03 -13.45
C GLU A 581 -47.55 20.26 -13.39
N ALA A 582 -46.45 20.17 -12.64
CA ALA A 582 -45.38 21.17 -12.67
C ALA A 582 -44.56 21.06 -13.97
N TRP A 583 -43.84 22.13 -14.34
CA TRP A 583 -43.05 22.19 -15.59
C TRP A 583 -42.05 21.02 -15.78
N ASN A 584 -41.52 20.46 -14.68
CA ASN A 584 -40.58 19.35 -14.68
C ASN A 584 -41.23 17.96 -14.80
N GLY A 585 -42.56 17.89 -14.88
CA GLY A 585 -43.33 16.65 -15.04
C GLY A 585 -43.83 16.01 -13.73
N THR A 586 -43.51 16.59 -12.58
CA THR A 586 -44.02 16.16 -11.27
C THR A 586 -45.52 16.47 -11.14
N LYS A 587 -46.31 15.55 -10.58
CA LYS A 587 -47.79 15.58 -10.64
C LYS A 587 -48.47 15.36 -9.29
N ALA A 588 -49.68 15.89 -9.18
CA ALA A 588 -50.69 15.53 -8.18
C ALA A 588 -52.07 15.40 -8.85
N GLU A 589 -52.98 14.61 -8.27
CA GLU A 589 -54.27 14.29 -8.88
C GLU A 589 -55.42 14.38 -7.88
N CYS A 590 -56.59 14.82 -8.36
CA CYS A 590 -57.85 14.90 -7.60
C CYS A 590 -58.97 14.22 -8.38
N VAL A 591 -59.71 13.31 -7.74
CA VAL A 591 -60.86 12.61 -8.35
C VAL A 591 -62.13 13.43 -8.16
N ILE A 592 -62.77 13.81 -9.27
CA ILE A 592 -64.04 14.51 -9.28
C ILE A 592 -65.14 13.53 -9.66
N THR A 593 -66.12 13.38 -8.78
CA THR A 593 -67.31 12.56 -9.01
C THR A 593 -68.51 13.47 -9.23
N VAL A 594 -69.19 13.31 -10.37
CA VAL A 594 -70.44 13.97 -10.70
C VAL A 594 -71.56 12.92 -10.62
N PRO A 595 -72.44 12.97 -9.61
CA PRO A 595 -73.45 11.92 -9.42
C PRO A 595 -74.43 11.79 -10.59
N VAL A 596 -74.81 10.55 -10.91
CA VAL A 596 -75.99 10.23 -11.71
C VAL A 596 -77.15 9.97 -10.75
N HIS A 597 -78.18 10.81 -10.78
CA HIS A 597 -79.38 10.63 -9.95
C HIS A 597 -80.50 9.91 -10.69
N ILE A 598 -81.41 9.29 -9.94
CA ILE A 598 -82.70 8.82 -10.46
C ILE A 598 -83.53 10.03 -10.88
N GLU A 599 -83.98 10.08 -12.14
CA GLU A 599 -84.92 11.10 -12.62
C GLU A 599 -86.38 10.61 -12.51
N ASN A 600 -86.63 9.30 -12.69
CA ASN A 600 -87.96 8.71 -12.56
C ASN A 600 -87.94 7.23 -12.11
N VAL A 601 -89.07 6.72 -11.60
CA VAL A 601 -89.30 5.28 -11.36
C VAL A 601 -90.56 4.81 -12.09
N SER A 602 -90.62 3.52 -12.42
CA SER A 602 -91.77 2.91 -13.12
C SER A 602 -92.09 1.50 -12.66
N LEU A 603 -93.33 1.07 -12.97
CA LEU A 603 -93.83 -0.29 -12.80
C LEU A 603 -94.19 -0.88 -14.19
N PRO A 604 -94.29 -2.21 -14.35
CA PRO A 604 -94.76 -2.84 -15.58
C PRO A 604 -96.18 -2.38 -15.96
N GLN A 605 -96.43 -2.15 -17.25
CA GLN A 605 -97.75 -1.72 -17.75
C GLN A 605 -98.73 -2.90 -17.85
N ASP A 606 -100.02 -2.61 -17.67
CA ASP A 606 -101.19 -3.45 -17.97
C ASP A 606 -101.09 -4.92 -17.53
N ILE A 607 -101.09 -5.16 -16.21
CA ILE A 607 -101.07 -6.50 -15.64
C ILE A 607 -102.46 -7.14 -15.72
N THR A 608 -102.53 -8.39 -16.20
CA THR A 608 -103.76 -9.19 -16.23
C THR A 608 -103.54 -10.52 -15.49
N LEU A 609 -104.47 -10.91 -14.62
CA LEU A 609 -104.45 -12.16 -13.86
C LEU A 609 -105.84 -12.81 -13.84
N ASN A 610 -105.92 -14.14 -13.83
CA ASN A 610 -107.16 -14.85 -13.51
C ASN A 610 -107.38 -14.88 -11.98
N ARG A 611 -108.64 -14.91 -11.50
CA ARG A 611 -108.96 -14.96 -10.06
C ARG A 611 -108.18 -16.07 -9.35
N GLY A 612 -107.62 -15.76 -8.17
CA GLY A 612 -106.81 -16.67 -7.36
C GLY A 612 -105.33 -16.79 -7.78
N LYS A 613 -104.92 -16.18 -8.90
CA LYS A 613 -103.51 -16.10 -9.32
C LYS A 613 -102.79 -14.92 -8.64
N THR A 614 -101.46 -14.96 -8.66
CA THR A 614 -100.57 -13.97 -8.03
C THR A 614 -99.35 -13.67 -8.91
N THR A 615 -98.77 -12.47 -8.79
CA THR A 615 -97.46 -12.12 -9.36
C THR A 615 -96.77 -11.05 -8.51
N VAL A 616 -95.52 -10.70 -8.81
CA VAL A 616 -94.77 -9.62 -8.15
C VAL A 616 -94.59 -8.45 -9.13
N LEU A 617 -94.55 -7.22 -8.61
CA LEU A 617 -94.27 -6.01 -9.37
C LEU A 617 -92.84 -5.51 -9.10
N ASP A 618 -91.96 -5.65 -10.08
CA ASP A 618 -90.62 -5.08 -10.04
C ASP A 618 -90.66 -3.55 -10.25
N ILE A 619 -89.75 -2.82 -9.59
CA ILE A 619 -89.56 -1.38 -9.77
C ILE A 619 -88.33 -1.16 -10.65
N THR A 620 -88.51 -0.41 -11.74
CA THR A 620 -87.41 0.07 -12.58
C THR A 620 -87.13 1.55 -12.34
N CYS A 621 -85.86 1.94 -12.44
CA CYS A 621 -85.40 3.33 -12.31
C CYS A 621 -84.88 3.83 -13.66
N ASP A 622 -85.02 5.12 -13.92
CA ASP A 622 -84.49 5.80 -15.09
C ASP A 622 -83.62 7.00 -14.62
N PRO A 623 -82.31 7.03 -14.92
CA PRO A 623 -81.52 5.99 -15.55
C PRO A 623 -81.32 4.73 -14.66
N GLU A 624 -81.18 3.57 -15.30
CA GLU A 624 -80.94 2.28 -14.63
C GLU A 624 -79.60 2.25 -13.88
N GLU A 625 -78.54 2.71 -14.54
CA GLU A 625 -77.21 2.95 -13.94
C GLU A 625 -77.22 4.33 -13.25
N ASN A 626 -77.28 4.36 -11.92
CA ASN A 626 -77.29 5.59 -11.10
C ASN A 626 -76.53 5.39 -9.77
N ASP A 627 -76.13 6.50 -9.14
CA ASP A 627 -75.37 6.54 -7.87
C ASP A 627 -76.28 6.65 -6.62
N ASP A 628 -77.60 6.64 -6.80
CA ASP A 628 -78.57 6.78 -5.72
C ASP A 628 -78.98 5.41 -5.12
N THR A 629 -79.52 5.41 -3.90
CA THR A 629 -79.95 4.19 -3.20
C THR A 629 -81.44 4.24 -2.85
N ILE A 630 -82.22 3.26 -3.32
CA ILE A 630 -83.58 3.03 -2.81
C ILE A 630 -83.49 2.60 -1.34
N THR A 631 -84.12 3.36 -0.46
CA THR A 631 -84.11 3.12 1.00
C THR A 631 -85.39 2.47 1.53
N SER A 632 -86.52 2.69 0.85
CA SER A 632 -87.79 2.07 1.19
C SER A 632 -88.80 2.18 0.05
N VAL A 633 -89.76 1.25 0.03
CA VAL A 633 -90.91 1.23 -0.88
C VAL A 633 -92.18 1.05 -0.05
N GLU A 634 -93.19 1.88 -0.27
CA GLU A 634 -94.53 1.73 0.32
C GLU A 634 -95.52 1.35 -0.80
N TRP A 635 -96.15 0.19 -0.68
CA TRP A 635 -97.13 -0.33 -1.66
C TRP A 635 -98.57 -0.08 -1.23
N SER A 636 -99.45 0.17 -2.19
CA SER A 636 -100.89 0.35 -1.96
C SER A 636 -101.73 -0.09 -3.16
N SER A 637 -102.98 -0.47 -2.91
CA SER A 637 -104.02 -0.74 -3.92
C SER A 637 -105.20 0.21 -3.67
N ASP A 638 -105.77 0.79 -4.72
CA ASP A 638 -106.97 1.62 -4.62
C ASP A 638 -108.27 0.79 -4.43
N ASN A 639 -108.21 -0.52 -4.73
CA ASN A 639 -109.36 -1.43 -4.69
C ASN A 639 -108.93 -2.83 -4.19
N THR A 640 -108.79 -2.96 -2.87
CA THR A 640 -108.37 -4.20 -2.20
C THR A 640 -109.39 -5.34 -2.25
N GLU A 641 -110.61 -5.11 -2.74
CA GLU A 641 -111.60 -6.18 -3.00
C GLU A 641 -111.37 -6.87 -4.35
N VAL A 642 -110.75 -6.17 -5.33
CA VAL A 642 -110.35 -6.73 -6.63
C VAL A 642 -108.92 -7.28 -6.56
N SER A 643 -107.97 -6.47 -6.10
CA SER A 643 -106.57 -6.91 -5.95
C SER A 643 -105.90 -6.33 -4.72
N ALA A 644 -105.30 -7.19 -3.90
CA ALA A 644 -104.48 -6.81 -2.76
C ALA A 644 -102.99 -6.89 -3.11
N VAL A 645 -102.18 -6.02 -2.48
CA VAL A 645 -100.72 -5.98 -2.61
C VAL A 645 -100.05 -6.10 -1.24
N SER A 646 -98.93 -6.82 -1.18
CA SER A 646 -98.09 -7.01 0.01
C SER A 646 -96.98 -5.95 0.12
N ALA A 647 -96.25 -5.95 1.24
CA ALA A 647 -95.13 -5.03 1.48
C ALA A 647 -93.90 -5.27 0.57
N ASP A 648 -93.81 -6.44 -0.05
CA ASP A 648 -92.79 -6.84 -1.03
C ASP A 648 -93.29 -6.79 -2.49
N GLY A 649 -94.44 -6.16 -2.75
CA GLY A 649 -94.95 -5.92 -4.11
C GLY A 649 -95.64 -7.11 -4.77
N MET A 650 -95.92 -8.19 -4.02
CA MET A 650 -96.70 -9.32 -4.50
C MET A 650 -98.19 -8.96 -4.53
N ILE A 651 -98.81 -9.08 -5.69
CA ILE A 651 -100.23 -8.81 -5.92
C ILE A 651 -101.03 -10.12 -6.04
N THR A 652 -102.28 -10.09 -5.59
CA THR A 652 -103.21 -11.23 -5.60
C THR A 652 -104.54 -10.84 -6.23
N GLY A 653 -105.02 -11.63 -7.20
CA GLY A 653 -106.34 -11.44 -7.80
C GLY A 653 -107.45 -12.06 -6.95
N ILE A 654 -108.37 -11.24 -6.44
CA ILE A 654 -109.40 -11.64 -5.47
C ILE A 654 -110.79 -11.74 -6.13
N LYS A 655 -111.14 -10.77 -6.99
CA LYS A 655 -112.44 -10.68 -7.68
C LYS A 655 -112.26 -10.01 -9.05
N GLU A 656 -113.14 -10.31 -10.01
CA GLU A 656 -113.22 -9.60 -11.29
C GLU A 656 -113.20 -8.06 -11.15
N GLY A 657 -112.50 -7.40 -12.07
CA GLY A 657 -112.51 -5.94 -12.22
C GLY A 657 -111.10 -5.35 -12.35
N THR A 658 -110.96 -4.06 -12.07
CA THR A 658 -109.66 -3.37 -12.08
C THR A 658 -109.33 -2.72 -10.74
N ALA A 659 -108.03 -2.68 -10.45
CA ALA A 659 -107.42 -1.98 -9.32
C ALA A 659 -106.11 -1.33 -9.79
N ASN A 660 -105.79 -0.15 -9.29
CA ASN A 660 -104.50 0.51 -9.54
C ASN A 660 -103.58 0.28 -8.34
N ILE A 661 -102.42 -0.34 -8.60
CA ILE A 661 -101.39 -0.60 -7.60
C ILE A 661 -100.34 0.51 -7.69
N THR A 662 -100.01 1.13 -6.56
CA THR A 662 -99.07 2.25 -6.49
C THR A 662 -97.90 1.90 -5.58
N ALA A 663 -96.68 2.08 -6.11
CA ALA A 663 -95.43 2.05 -5.38
C ALA A 663 -94.97 3.49 -5.11
N LYS A 664 -94.67 3.79 -3.85
CA LYS A 664 -94.03 5.03 -3.43
C LYS A 664 -92.59 4.71 -3.01
N VAL A 665 -91.60 5.31 -3.67
CA VAL A 665 -90.19 4.94 -3.57
C VAL A 665 -89.40 6.09 -2.96
N ASN A 666 -88.75 5.83 -1.82
CA ASN A 666 -87.86 6.81 -1.17
C ASN A 666 -86.41 6.47 -1.50
N VAL A 667 -85.67 7.48 -1.96
CA VAL A 667 -84.31 7.38 -2.49
C VAL A 667 -83.39 8.29 -1.69
N THR A 668 -82.15 7.85 -1.42
CA THR A 668 -81.09 8.71 -0.86
C THR A 668 -79.95 8.85 -1.84
N THR A 669 -79.49 10.09 -2.07
CA THR A 669 -78.41 10.40 -3.00
C THR A 669 -77.03 10.12 -2.41
N LEU A 670 -76.01 10.01 -3.27
CA LEU A 670 -74.60 9.97 -2.87
C LEU A 670 -74.18 11.20 -2.03
N SER A 671 -74.84 12.35 -2.24
CA SER A 671 -74.68 13.58 -1.47
C SER A 671 -75.51 13.63 -0.16
N GLY A 672 -76.33 12.62 0.12
CA GLY A 672 -77.12 12.48 1.36
C GLY A 672 -78.48 13.18 1.38
N GLU A 673 -78.98 13.66 0.23
CA GLU A 673 -80.35 14.18 0.09
C GLU A 673 -81.35 13.02 0.00
N THR A 674 -82.59 13.20 0.51
CA THR A 674 -83.68 12.23 0.32
C THR A 674 -84.69 12.74 -0.70
N LYS A 675 -84.99 11.94 -1.72
CA LYS A 675 -85.95 12.20 -2.80
C LYS A 675 -87.08 11.16 -2.77
N GLU A 676 -88.25 11.53 -3.26
CA GLU A 676 -89.48 10.72 -3.19
C GLU A 676 -90.11 10.64 -4.59
N TYR A 677 -90.40 9.42 -5.05
CA TYR A 677 -90.97 9.13 -6.38
C TYR A 677 -92.21 8.24 -6.24
N THR A 678 -93.11 8.28 -7.22
CA THR A 678 -94.34 7.45 -7.24
C THR A 678 -94.58 6.87 -8.62
N ALA A 679 -94.80 5.57 -8.70
CA ALA A 679 -95.25 4.88 -9.90
C ALA A 679 -96.53 4.07 -9.62
N SER A 680 -97.40 3.96 -10.62
CA SER A 680 -98.66 3.22 -10.52
C SER A 680 -98.88 2.38 -11.78
N THR A 681 -99.51 1.22 -11.64
CA THR A 681 -99.96 0.39 -12.76
C THR A 681 -101.37 -0.15 -12.53
N GLN A 682 -102.08 -0.46 -13.62
CA GLN A 682 -103.40 -1.06 -13.54
C GLN A 682 -103.28 -2.59 -13.59
N VAL A 683 -103.97 -3.23 -12.64
CA VAL A 683 -104.17 -4.68 -12.58
C VAL A 683 -105.62 -4.96 -12.96
N THR A 684 -105.80 -5.82 -13.96
CA THR A 684 -107.10 -6.37 -14.36
C THR A 684 -107.19 -7.81 -13.87
N ILE A 685 -108.27 -8.14 -13.16
CA ILE A 685 -108.58 -9.49 -12.72
C ILE A 685 -109.74 -10.01 -13.57
N ASN A 686 -109.52 -11.15 -14.22
CA ASN A 686 -110.51 -11.84 -15.03
C ASN A 686 -111.15 -13.01 -14.27
N GLU A 687 -112.40 -13.32 -14.58
CA GLU A 687 -112.97 -14.64 -14.32
C GLU A 687 -112.98 -15.47 -15.60
N ASN A 688 -113.01 -16.79 -15.42
CA ASN A 688 -113.11 -17.75 -16.50
C ASN A 688 -114.02 -18.88 -16.02
N HIS A 689 -115.13 -19.07 -16.72
CA HIS A 689 -116.24 -19.93 -16.27
C HIS A 689 -116.25 -21.25 -17.03
N LEU A 690 -116.75 -22.30 -16.38
CA LEU A 690 -117.06 -23.57 -17.04
C LEU A 690 -118.18 -23.32 -18.07
N SER A 691 -117.80 -23.24 -19.34
CA SER A 691 -118.72 -22.89 -20.43
C SER A 691 -119.66 -24.04 -20.79
N GLU A 692 -120.75 -23.76 -21.52
CA GLU A 692 -121.64 -24.80 -22.05
C GLU A 692 -120.92 -25.81 -22.96
N GLU A 693 -119.89 -25.37 -23.69
CA GLU A 693 -119.07 -26.23 -24.55
C GLU A 693 -118.11 -27.13 -23.76
N LEU A 694 -117.55 -26.65 -22.64
CA LEU A 694 -116.67 -27.46 -21.76
C LEU A 694 -117.47 -28.35 -20.80
N GLY A 695 -118.54 -27.82 -20.21
CA GLY A 695 -119.47 -28.58 -19.37
C GLY A 695 -120.20 -29.69 -20.15
N GLY A 696 -120.44 -29.48 -21.45
CA GLY A 696 -120.94 -30.51 -22.37
C GLY A 696 -119.92 -31.59 -22.77
N GLN A 697 -118.66 -31.47 -22.35
CA GLN A 697 -117.62 -32.51 -22.50
C GLN A 697 -117.40 -33.32 -21.21
N ILE A 698 -118.14 -33.02 -20.14
CA ILE A 698 -118.13 -33.84 -18.92
C ILE A 698 -118.79 -35.18 -19.24
N ASP A 699 -118.01 -36.26 -19.16
CA ASP A 699 -118.47 -37.62 -19.43
C ASP A 699 -117.71 -38.63 -18.55
N PHE A 700 -118.18 -39.88 -18.56
CA PHE A 700 -117.53 -40.99 -17.87
C PHE A 700 -116.56 -41.76 -18.76
N GLU A 701 -115.47 -42.26 -18.18
CA GLU A 701 -114.65 -43.28 -18.83
C GLU A 701 -115.38 -44.62 -18.97
N ASP A 702 -115.08 -45.39 -20.02
CA ASP A 702 -115.68 -46.70 -20.31
C ASP A 702 -115.31 -47.71 -19.19
N MET A 703 -116.33 -48.35 -18.59
CA MET A 703 -116.11 -49.42 -17.61
C MET A 703 -115.58 -50.70 -18.27
N GLU A 704 -114.33 -51.08 -17.99
CA GLU A 704 -113.68 -52.27 -18.59
C GLU A 704 -114.34 -53.62 -18.22
N GLU A 705 -114.96 -53.73 -17.03
CA GLU A 705 -115.62 -54.95 -16.56
C GLU A 705 -117.05 -54.70 -16.04
N GLU A 706 -117.94 -55.70 -16.22
CA GLU A 706 -119.30 -55.68 -15.67
C GLU A 706 -119.27 -55.85 -14.14
N LEU A 707 -119.98 -54.98 -13.41
CA LEU A 707 -119.95 -54.92 -11.95
C LEU A 707 -120.52 -56.20 -11.34
N LEU A 708 -119.78 -56.93 -10.51
CA LEU A 708 -120.31 -58.14 -9.89
C LEU A 708 -121.28 -57.80 -8.75
N LYS A 709 -122.29 -58.64 -8.54
CA LYS A 709 -123.22 -58.53 -7.41
C LYS A 709 -122.45 -58.53 -6.08
N GLY A 710 -122.60 -57.47 -5.30
CA GLY A 710 -121.89 -57.22 -4.04
C GLY A 710 -120.58 -56.42 -4.17
N GLN A 711 -120.16 -56.05 -5.37
CA GLN A 711 -118.97 -55.22 -5.63
C GLN A 711 -119.33 -53.72 -5.59
N SER A 712 -118.38 -52.88 -5.19
CA SER A 712 -118.47 -51.42 -5.25
C SER A 712 -117.33 -50.81 -6.08
N ILE A 713 -117.58 -49.63 -6.67
CA ILE A 713 -116.59 -48.77 -7.35
C ILE A 713 -116.82 -47.31 -6.95
N ASP A 714 -115.85 -46.43 -7.24
CA ASP A 714 -116.03 -44.98 -7.15
C ASP A 714 -116.25 -44.41 -8.55
N MET A 715 -117.25 -43.54 -8.70
CA MET A 715 -117.60 -42.91 -9.98
C MET A 715 -116.95 -41.52 -10.14
N TYR A 716 -116.38 -40.93 -9.09
CA TYR A 716 -115.67 -39.65 -9.21
C TYR A 716 -114.36 -39.82 -10.00
N ASP A 717 -113.60 -40.88 -9.71
CA ASP A 717 -112.36 -41.22 -10.41
C ASP A 717 -112.57 -41.54 -11.90
N LEU A 718 -113.81 -41.85 -12.31
CA LEU A 718 -114.21 -42.11 -13.70
C LEU A 718 -114.75 -40.86 -14.43
N LEU A 719 -114.76 -39.68 -13.80
CA LEU A 719 -115.34 -38.46 -14.35
C LEU A 719 -114.25 -37.43 -14.70
N ASN A 720 -114.11 -37.09 -15.98
CA ASN A 720 -113.04 -36.24 -16.55
C ASN A 720 -113.01 -34.75 -16.11
N LEU A 721 -113.79 -34.38 -15.08
CA LEU A 721 -114.04 -33.00 -14.67
C LEU A 721 -112.78 -32.24 -14.24
N TYR A 722 -111.84 -32.90 -13.54
CA TYR A 722 -110.65 -32.23 -12.99
C TYR A 722 -109.74 -31.68 -14.09
N ASP A 723 -109.56 -32.43 -15.18
CA ASP A 723 -108.71 -32.02 -16.31
C ASP A 723 -109.37 -30.88 -17.07
N ILE A 724 -110.68 -30.96 -17.34
CA ILE A 724 -111.46 -29.86 -17.95
C ILE A 724 -111.30 -28.55 -17.16
N LEU A 725 -111.38 -28.59 -15.83
CA LEU A 725 -111.23 -27.40 -14.99
C LEU A 725 -109.80 -26.85 -14.96
N SER A 726 -108.80 -27.73 -14.91
CA SER A 726 -107.40 -27.32 -14.74
C SER A 726 -106.69 -26.92 -16.04
N GLU A 727 -106.91 -27.64 -17.15
CA GLU A 727 -106.31 -27.32 -18.45
C GLU A 727 -106.85 -26.01 -19.04
N ASN A 728 -108.12 -25.68 -18.79
CA ASN A 728 -108.77 -24.47 -19.30
C ASN A 728 -108.65 -23.26 -18.36
N GLU A 729 -107.91 -23.36 -17.24
CA GLU A 729 -107.86 -22.36 -16.16
C GLU A 729 -109.25 -21.88 -15.68
N ILE A 730 -110.17 -22.82 -15.44
CA ILE A 730 -111.50 -22.47 -14.92
C ILE A 730 -111.36 -21.98 -13.48
N THR A 731 -111.90 -20.77 -13.22
CA THR A 731 -111.83 -20.13 -11.90
C THR A 731 -112.96 -20.58 -10.96
N ASP A 732 -114.05 -21.12 -11.52
CA ASP A 732 -115.29 -21.44 -10.81
C ASP A 732 -115.14 -22.44 -9.66
N THR A 733 -115.97 -22.29 -8.63
CA THR A 733 -116.15 -23.30 -7.59
C THR A 733 -117.21 -24.32 -8.03
N VAL A 734 -116.85 -25.61 -8.06
CA VAL A 734 -117.68 -26.67 -8.64
C VAL A 734 -118.12 -27.70 -7.58
N THR A 735 -119.35 -28.22 -7.71
CA THR A 735 -119.94 -29.24 -6.82
C THR A 735 -120.74 -30.29 -7.60
N ILE A 736 -120.74 -31.55 -7.16
CA ILE A 736 -121.40 -32.68 -7.86
C ILE A 736 -122.53 -33.28 -7.00
N GLN A 737 -123.59 -33.77 -7.65
CA GLN A 737 -124.65 -34.62 -7.08
C GLN A 737 -124.79 -35.92 -7.87
N TRP A 738 -125.11 -37.03 -7.21
CA TRP A 738 -125.08 -38.39 -7.79
C TRP A 738 -126.43 -39.10 -7.73
N ALA A 739 -126.76 -39.93 -8.74
CA ALA A 739 -128.00 -40.73 -8.76
C ALA A 739 -127.87 -42.04 -9.57
N SER A 740 -128.74 -43.01 -9.31
CA SER A 740 -128.92 -44.24 -10.09
C SER A 740 -130.39 -44.44 -10.46
N SER A 741 -130.65 -44.95 -11.67
CA SER A 741 -132.01 -45.10 -12.21
C SER A 741 -132.81 -46.28 -11.63
N ASP A 742 -132.12 -47.34 -11.19
CA ASP A 742 -132.68 -48.49 -10.48
C ASP A 742 -131.68 -48.95 -9.39
N GLU A 743 -131.90 -48.46 -8.17
CA GLU A 743 -131.14 -48.86 -6.98
C GLU A 743 -131.31 -50.35 -6.61
N GLY A 744 -132.32 -51.02 -7.15
CA GLY A 744 -132.49 -52.48 -7.03
C GLY A 744 -131.51 -53.27 -7.91
N VAL A 745 -130.88 -52.62 -8.89
CA VAL A 745 -129.76 -53.17 -9.69
C VAL A 745 -128.44 -52.68 -9.13
N ALA A 746 -128.24 -51.37 -8.97
CA ALA A 746 -127.06 -50.79 -8.30
C ALA A 746 -127.39 -49.43 -7.66
N SER A 747 -126.96 -49.21 -6.41
CA SER A 747 -127.21 -47.99 -5.62
C SER A 747 -125.93 -47.18 -5.43
N ILE A 748 -126.04 -45.85 -5.38
CA ILE A 748 -124.92 -44.90 -5.32
C ILE A 748 -125.12 -43.88 -4.19
N ASP A 749 -124.03 -43.47 -3.52
CA ASP A 749 -124.06 -42.39 -2.53
C ASP A 749 -123.51 -41.05 -3.07
N GLN A 750 -123.71 -39.97 -2.31
CA GLN A 750 -123.31 -38.61 -2.72
C GLN A 750 -121.79 -38.35 -2.64
N THR A 751 -120.97 -39.35 -2.32
CA THR A 751 -119.51 -39.28 -2.53
C THR A 751 -119.08 -39.77 -3.91
N GLY A 752 -119.99 -40.44 -4.65
CA GLY A 752 -119.71 -41.06 -5.95
C GLY A 752 -119.66 -42.59 -5.91
N ARG A 753 -119.81 -43.20 -4.73
CA ARG A 753 -119.58 -44.64 -4.57
C ARG A 753 -120.78 -45.50 -4.97
N LEU A 754 -120.66 -46.26 -6.05
CA LEU A 754 -121.67 -47.17 -6.60
C LEU A 754 -121.49 -48.60 -6.08
N THR A 755 -122.56 -49.36 -5.89
CA THR A 755 -122.54 -50.78 -5.46
C THR A 755 -123.59 -51.63 -6.19
N GLY A 756 -123.17 -52.77 -6.76
CA GLY A 756 -124.04 -53.72 -7.46
C GLY A 756 -124.86 -54.60 -6.51
N VAL A 757 -126.17 -54.67 -6.72
CA VAL A 757 -127.16 -55.29 -5.82
C VAL A 757 -127.74 -56.58 -6.39
N LYS A 758 -127.99 -56.65 -7.70
CA LYS A 758 -128.67 -57.76 -8.38
C LYS A 758 -128.37 -57.75 -9.88
N GLU A 759 -128.35 -58.91 -10.53
CA GLU A 759 -128.28 -59.00 -12.01
C GLU A 759 -129.30 -58.07 -12.71
N GLY A 760 -128.80 -57.26 -13.64
CA GLY A 760 -129.58 -56.26 -14.38
C GLY A 760 -128.72 -55.13 -14.95
N THR A 761 -129.38 -54.05 -15.38
CA THR A 761 -128.75 -52.84 -15.93
C THR A 761 -129.40 -51.59 -15.33
N THR A 762 -128.60 -50.61 -14.91
CA THR A 762 -129.07 -49.28 -14.46
C THR A 762 -128.19 -48.18 -15.05
N LYS A 763 -128.76 -47.00 -15.30
CA LYS A 763 -128.00 -45.79 -15.59
C LYS A 763 -127.58 -45.07 -14.31
N VAL A 764 -126.39 -44.51 -14.30
CA VAL A 764 -125.83 -43.68 -13.23
C VAL A 764 -125.58 -42.27 -13.75
N THR A 765 -125.97 -41.26 -12.98
CA THR A 765 -125.98 -39.85 -13.38
C THR A 765 -125.14 -39.02 -12.40
N ALA A 766 -124.25 -38.17 -12.92
CA ALA A 766 -123.59 -37.10 -12.17
C ALA A 766 -124.11 -35.75 -12.65
N VAL A 767 -124.52 -34.87 -11.73
CA VAL A 767 -124.91 -33.48 -12.02
C VAL A 767 -123.87 -32.54 -11.42
N VAL A 768 -123.25 -31.72 -12.26
CA VAL A 768 -122.11 -30.85 -11.93
C VAL A 768 -122.56 -29.38 -12.00
N THR A 769 -122.57 -28.68 -10.86
CA THR A 769 -122.94 -27.26 -10.76
C THR A 769 -121.67 -26.41 -10.55
N ALA A 770 -121.44 -25.43 -11.42
CA ALA A 770 -120.32 -24.47 -11.35
C ALA A 770 -120.77 -23.07 -10.90
N LYS A 771 -119.91 -22.37 -10.16
CA LYS A 771 -120.21 -21.06 -9.54
C LYS A 771 -119.07 -20.03 -9.67
N ASP A 772 -119.44 -18.79 -9.93
CA ASP A 772 -118.53 -17.65 -10.08
C ASP A 772 -117.89 -17.17 -8.76
N GLY A 773 -117.11 -16.07 -8.82
CA GLY A 773 -116.47 -15.45 -7.67
C GLY A 773 -117.43 -14.76 -6.68
N GLU A 774 -118.68 -14.51 -7.06
CA GLU A 774 -119.74 -14.03 -6.17
C GLU A 774 -120.58 -15.17 -5.57
N GLY A 775 -120.37 -16.41 -6.03
CA GLY A 775 -121.10 -17.61 -5.63
C GLY A 775 -122.42 -17.83 -6.39
N GLN A 776 -122.68 -17.10 -7.48
CA GLN A 776 -123.84 -17.34 -8.36
C GLN A 776 -123.59 -18.60 -9.20
N VAL A 777 -124.65 -19.34 -9.54
CA VAL A 777 -124.52 -20.52 -10.42
C VAL A 777 -124.42 -20.05 -11.87
N VAL A 778 -123.30 -20.37 -12.52
CA VAL A 778 -123.02 -20.00 -13.93
C VAL A 778 -123.20 -21.16 -14.90
N GLY A 779 -123.14 -22.41 -14.41
CA GLY A 779 -123.37 -23.61 -15.22
C GLY A 779 -123.91 -24.79 -14.40
N GLU A 780 -124.72 -25.63 -15.03
CA GLU A 780 -125.16 -26.91 -14.48
C GLU A 780 -125.22 -27.94 -15.62
N TYR A 781 -124.50 -29.05 -15.45
CA TYR A 781 -124.21 -30.04 -16.48
C TYR A 781 -124.47 -31.46 -15.98
N SER A 782 -124.65 -32.44 -16.87
CA SER A 782 -124.92 -33.82 -16.46
C SER A 782 -124.30 -34.87 -17.37
N ALA A 783 -123.49 -35.76 -16.80
CA ALA A 783 -122.97 -36.98 -17.43
C ALA A 783 -123.79 -38.19 -17.00
N GLU A 784 -123.93 -39.20 -17.87
CA GLU A 784 -124.71 -40.41 -17.55
C GLU A 784 -124.21 -41.70 -18.23
N THR A 785 -123.76 -42.70 -17.46
CA THR A 785 -123.24 -43.99 -17.95
C THR A 785 -124.15 -45.18 -17.64
N GLU A 786 -124.07 -46.26 -18.44
CA GLU A 786 -124.84 -47.50 -18.25
C GLU A 786 -124.01 -48.55 -17.50
N VAL A 787 -124.41 -48.90 -16.27
CA VAL A 787 -123.75 -49.91 -15.45
C VAL A 787 -124.54 -51.21 -15.47
N ARG A 788 -123.85 -52.31 -15.82
CA ARG A 788 -124.39 -53.67 -15.82
C ARG A 788 -123.91 -54.44 -14.61
N VAL A 789 -124.83 -55.14 -13.97
CA VAL A 789 -124.55 -55.98 -12.81
C VAL A 789 -124.79 -57.44 -13.16
N LYS A 790 -123.88 -58.33 -12.72
CA LYS A 790 -123.80 -59.73 -13.14
C LYS A 790 -123.84 -60.72 -11.98
N GLU A 791 -124.42 -61.90 -12.23
CA GLU A 791 -124.40 -63.07 -11.34
C GLU A 791 -123.71 -64.26 -12.04
N ILE A 792 -123.07 -65.13 -11.26
CA ILE A 792 -122.29 -66.30 -11.73
C ILE A 792 -122.72 -67.53 -10.92
N PRO A 793 -123.54 -68.46 -11.47
CA PRO A 793 -124.10 -69.56 -10.70
C PRO A 793 -123.08 -70.70 -10.41
N LEU A 794 -123.40 -71.55 -9.43
CA LEU A 794 -122.61 -72.73 -9.04
C LEU A 794 -122.97 -73.96 -9.90
N GLU A 795 -122.01 -74.49 -10.65
CA GLU A 795 -122.24 -75.63 -11.55
C GLU A 795 -122.00 -77.00 -10.88
N SER A 796 -120.97 -77.16 -10.07
CA SER A 796 -120.66 -78.44 -9.38
C SER A 796 -119.77 -78.28 -8.15
N ILE A 797 -119.71 -79.35 -7.34
CA ILE A 797 -118.85 -79.44 -6.15
C ILE A 797 -117.99 -80.70 -6.14
N ALA A 798 -116.82 -80.62 -5.49
CA ALA A 798 -115.93 -81.75 -5.23
C ALA A 798 -115.35 -81.71 -3.81
N PHE A 799 -114.87 -82.84 -3.31
CA PHE A 799 -114.03 -82.87 -2.12
C PHE A 799 -112.58 -82.46 -2.43
N ASP A 800 -111.95 -81.72 -1.52
CA ASP A 800 -110.54 -81.32 -1.57
C ASP A 800 -109.56 -82.49 -1.69
N LYS A 801 -109.91 -83.65 -1.11
CA LYS A 801 -109.08 -84.87 -1.10
C LYS A 801 -109.91 -86.14 -0.98
N ILE A 802 -109.27 -87.27 -1.30
CA ILE A 802 -109.86 -88.61 -1.18
C ILE A 802 -109.28 -89.33 0.03
N ILE A 803 -110.10 -89.55 1.05
CA ILE A 803 -109.82 -90.50 2.13
C ILE A 803 -110.24 -91.90 1.65
N LYS A 804 -109.42 -92.92 1.90
CA LYS A 804 -109.73 -94.34 1.59
C LYS A 804 -109.70 -95.24 2.81
N GLU A 805 -108.79 -94.97 3.73
CA GLU A 805 -108.64 -95.71 4.97
C GLU A 805 -108.45 -94.73 6.13
N MET A 806 -109.02 -95.06 7.29
CA MET A 806 -108.82 -94.35 8.56
C MET A 806 -108.55 -95.37 9.67
N VAL A 807 -108.19 -94.87 10.86
CA VAL A 807 -107.85 -95.70 12.02
C VAL A 807 -108.78 -95.33 13.18
N VAL A 808 -109.23 -96.31 13.97
CA VAL A 808 -110.11 -96.06 15.12
C VAL A 808 -109.50 -95.00 16.04
N GLY A 809 -110.24 -93.90 16.24
CA GLY A 809 -109.83 -92.72 16.99
C GLY A 809 -109.20 -91.59 16.15
N SER A 810 -108.96 -91.77 14.84
CA SER A 810 -108.51 -90.69 13.96
C SER A 810 -109.69 -89.87 13.42
N SER A 811 -109.46 -88.58 13.18
CA SER A 811 -110.40 -87.69 12.49
C SER A 811 -109.68 -86.88 11.42
N GLU A 812 -110.33 -86.68 10.27
CA GLU A 812 -109.80 -85.98 9.09
C GLU A 812 -110.92 -85.06 8.55
N THR A 813 -110.58 -83.85 8.09
CA THR A 813 -111.59 -82.89 7.60
C THR A 813 -111.56 -82.81 6.08
N LEU A 814 -112.73 -82.98 5.45
CA LEU A 814 -112.97 -82.72 4.02
C LEU A 814 -113.51 -81.30 3.83
N HIS A 815 -113.14 -80.66 2.73
CA HIS A 815 -113.64 -79.35 2.31
C HIS A 815 -114.29 -79.44 0.93
N ILE A 816 -115.16 -78.46 0.61
CA ILE A 816 -115.78 -78.34 -0.70
C ILE A 816 -114.96 -77.40 -1.59
N VAL A 817 -114.63 -77.88 -2.79
CA VAL A 817 -114.19 -77.07 -3.92
C VAL A 817 -115.42 -76.75 -4.78
N TYR A 818 -115.62 -75.47 -5.09
CA TYR A 818 -116.73 -74.95 -5.88
C TYR A 818 -116.28 -74.73 -7.33
N ASN A 819 -117.12 -75.11 -8.31
CA ASN A 819 -116.86 -74.84 -9.72
C ASN A 819 -118.08 -74.15 -10.37
N PRO A 820 -117.93 -72.97 -11.01
CA PRO A 820 -116.73 -72.14 -11.04
C PRO A 820 -116.40 -71.54 -9.66
N GLU A 821 -115.12 -71.32 -9.35
CA GLU A 821 -114.67 -70.89 -8.03
C GLU A 821 -115.14 -69.47 -7.66
N ASN A 822 -115.35 -68.60 -8.66
CA ASN A 822 -115.84 -67.23 -8.52
C ASN A 822 -117.38 -67.11 -8.54
N THR A 823 -118.11 -68.19 -8.29
CA THR A 823 -119.59 -68.14 -8.21
C THR A 823 -120.09 -67.13 -7.16
N THR A 824 -121.15 -66.40 -7.52
CA THR A 824 -121.88 -65.46 -6.64
C THR A 824 -122.98 -66.15 -5.83
N ASP A 825 -123.19 -67.46 -6.00
CA ASP A 825 -124.20 -68.23 -5.27
C ASP A 825 -123.80 -68.50 -3.81
N LEU A 826 -124.81 -68.82 -2.99
CA LEU A 826 -124.64 -69.19 -1.58
C LEU A 826 -123.92 -70.54 -1.44
N ARG A 827 -122.99 -70.62 -0.48
CA ARG A 827 -122.02 -71.73 -0.34
C ARG A 827 -122.24 -72.57 0.92
N ASP A 828 -123.51 -72.77 1.31
CA ASP A 828 -123.87 -73.55 2.49
C ASP A 828 -123.80 -75.07 2.22
N VAL A 829 -123.18 -75.83 3.14
CA VAL A 829 -122.84 -77.26 2.94
C VAL A 829 -123.50 -78.17 3.98
N GLU A 830 -124.33 -79.12 3.53
CA GLU A 830 -124.84 -80.22 4.36
C GLU A 830 -123.93 -81.46 4.28
N TRP A 831 -123.85 -82.25 5.36
CA TRP A 831 -122.95 -83.42 5.49
C TRP A 831 -123.66 -84.64 6.10
N SER A 832 -123.35 -85.84 5.63
CA SER A 832 -123.95 -87.09 6.11
C SER A 832 -123.02 -88.33 6.01
N SER A 833 -123.38 -89.42 6.70
CA SER A 833 -122.65 -90.70 6.71
C SER A 833 -123.61 -91.89 6.55
N SER A 834 -123.20 -92.92 5.81
CA SER A 834 -123.99 -94.14 5.59
C SER A 834 -124.04 -95.09 6.80
N ASP A 835 -123.05 -95.02 7.69
CA ASP A 835 -123.08 -95.67 9.02
C ASP A 835 -122.33 -94.79 10.04
N ALA A 836 -123.10 -93.94 10.72
CA ALA A 836 -122.63 -93.05 11.77
C ALA A 836 -122.02 -93.78 12.99
N THR A 837 -122.11 -95.10 13.08
CA THR A 837 -121.49 -95.90 14.15
C THR A 837 -120.09 -96.41 13.77
N ILE A 838 -119.74 -96.37 12.48
CA ILE A 838 -118.40 -96.67 11.94
C ILE A 838 -117.65 -95.36 11.71
N LEU A 839 -118.27 -94.39 11.02
CA LEU A 839 -117.71 -93.07 10.69
C LEU A 839 -118.77 -91.98 10.89
N SER A 840 -118.52 -91.00 11.75
CA SER A 840 -119.37 -89.81 11.89
C SER A 840 -118.78 -88.64 11.11
N VAL A 841 -119.61 -87.74 10.56
CA VAL A 841 -119.18 -86.47 9.98
C VAL A 841 -119.99 -85.31 10.54
N GLU A 842 -119.33 -84.19 10.79
CA GLU A 842 -119.94 -82.93 11.21
C GLU A 842 -119.12 -81.78 10.62
N ASN A 843 -119.73 -80.88 9.84
CA ASN A 843 -119.07 -79.76 9.15
C ASN A 843 -117.74 -80.15 8.46
N GLY A 844 -117.80 -81.17 7.61
CA GLY A 844 -116.64 -81.73 6.90
C GLY A 844 -115.72 -82.62 7.72
N LYS A 845 -115.75 -82.57 9.05
CA LYS A 845 -114.87 -83.35 9.92
C LYS A 845 -115.37 -84.79 10.09
N VAL A 846 -114.75 -85.71 9.35
CA VAL A 846 -114.96 -87.16 9.43
C VAL A 846 -114.19 -87.73 10.63
N THR A 847 -114.79 -88.62 11.41
CA THR A 847 -114.16 -89.28 12.56
C THR A 847 -114.44 -90.77 12.56
N ALA A 848 -113.38 -91.58 12.67
CA ALA A 848 -113.44 -93.04 12.61
C ALA A 848 -113.66 -93.66 13.99
N LEU A 849 -114.84 -94.24 14.22
CA LEU A 849 -115.32 -94.66 15.53
C LEU A 849 -115.15 -96.16 15.79
N LYS A 850 -115.32 -97.02 14.78
CA LYS A 850 -115.22 -98.49 14.89
C LYS A 850 -114.67 -99.12 13.60
N PRO A 851 -114.01 -100.30 13.67
CA PRO A 851 -113.59 -101.02 12.47
C PRO A 851 -114.79 -101.44 11.61
N GLY A 852 -114.72 -101.20 10.32
CA GLY A 852 -115.81 -101.36 9.35
C GLY A 852 -115.63 -100.41 8.17
N THR A 853 -116.58 -100.37 7.23
CA THR A 853 -116.55 -99.48 6.07
C THR A 853 -117.81 -98.63 6.04
N ALA A 854 -117.70 -97.33 5.77
CA ALA A 854 -118.86 -96.45 5.57
C ALA A 854 -118.51 -95.29 4.62
N THR A 855 -119.56 -94.66 4.06
CA THR A 855 -119.45 -93.60 3.06
C THR A 855 -119.87 -92.25 3.63
N ILE A 856 -119.08 -91.21 3.36
CA ILE A 856 -119.38 -89.81 3.69
C ILE A 856 -119.90 -89.10 2.43
N THR A 857 -120.92 -88.27 2.58
CA THR A 857 -121.54 -87.48 1.50
C THR A 857 -121.71 -86.04 1.95
N ALA A 858 -121.52 -85.09 1.03
CA ALA A 858 -121.84 -83.68 1.21
C ALA A 858 -122.72 -83.14 0.07
N GLN A 859 -123.46 -82.07 0.36
CA GLN A 859 -124.38 -81.40 -0.55
C GLN A 859 -124.27 -79.87 -0.46
N VAL A 860 -124.31 -79.18 -1.59
CA VAL A 860 -124.44 -77.71 -1.70
C VAL A 860 -125.51 -77.41 -2.75
N GLY A 861 -126.60 -76.78 -2.34
CA GLY A 861 -127.78 -76.62 -3.20
C GLY A 861 -128.28 -77.99 -3.69
N GLU A 862 -128.30 -78.19 -5.01
CA GLU A 862 -128.66 -79.48 -5.64
C GLU A 862 -127.46 -80.41 -5.90
N GLN A 863 -126.22 -79.92 -5.76
CA GLN A 863 -125.00 -80.65 -6.12
C GLN A 863 -124.50 -81.53 -4.96
N THR A 864 -124.05 -82.76 -5.25
CA THR A 864 -123.64 -83.74 -4.23
C THR A 864 -122.32 -84.45 -4.57
N VAL A 865 -121.53 -84.81 -3.55
CA VAL A 865 -120.27 -85.56 -3.67
C VAL A 865 -120.09 -86.53 -2.50
N SER A 866 -119.50 -87.72 -2.73
CA SER A 866 -119.38 -88.77 -1.70
C SER A 866 -118.14 -89.67 -1.84
N CYS A 867 -117.62 -90.22 -0.74
CA CYS A 867 -116.47 -91.14 -0.69
C CYS A 867 -116.61 -92.26 0.36
N GLU A 868 -116.22 -93.49 -0.01
CA GLU A 868 -116.22 -94.68 0.88
C GLU A 868 -114.88 -94.83 1.61
N ILE A 869 -114.92 -95.09 2.93
CA ILE A 869 -113.75 -95.13 3.81
C ILE A 869 -113.76 -96.40 4.69
N LEU A 870 -112.62 -97.10 4.74
CA LEU A 870 -112.39 -98.29 5.57
C LEU A 870 -111.66 -97.96 6.89
N VAL A 871 -112.20 -98.36 8.03
CA VAL A 871 -111.62 -98.12 9.36
C VAL A 871 -110.87 -99.34 9.90
N LYS A 872 -109.62 -99.13 10.37
CA LYS A 872 -108.69 -100.15 10.90
C LYS A 872 -108.26 -99.88 12.35
N ALA A 873 -107.58 -100.84 13.00
CA ALA A 873 -107.03 -100.67 14.37
C ALA A 873 -105.63 -100.01 14.37
N ASN A 874 -105.18 -99.48 15.51
CA ASN A 874 -104.16 -98.41 15.58
C ASN A 874 -102.72 -98.83 15.98
N GLN A 875 -101.72 -98.37 15.21
CA GLN A 875 -100.25 -98.31 15.45
C GLN A 875 -99.68 -97.10 14.61
N SER A 876 -98.50 -96.50 14.89
CA SER A 876 -98.03 -95.17 14.33
C SER A 876 -96.56 -95.12 13.85
N GLY A 877 -95.99 -94.12 13.13
CA GLY A 877 -96.46 -92.82 12.56
C GLY A 877 -95.29 -91.83 12.20
N ALA A 878 -95.59 -90.57 11.80
CA ALA A 878 -94.72 -89.36 11.59
C ALA A 878 -93.91 -89.11 10.26
N GLY A 879 -93.84 -87.83 9.76
CA GLY A 879 -92.69 -87.26 8.97
C GLY A 879 -92.88 -86.35 7.69
N THR A 880 -92.59 -85.03 7.79
CA THR A 880 -91.71 -84.12 6.94
C THR A 880 -91.88 -83.72 5.42
N ASP A 881 -91.68 -82.39 5.15
CA ASP A 881 -90.83 -81.63 4.15
C ASP A 881 -91.05 -81.63 2.59
N ALA A 882 -90.58 -80.68 1.73
CA ALA A 882 -90.18 -79.22 1.80
C ALA A 882 -89.77 -78.59 0.40
N GLY A 883 -89.69 -77.24 0.24
CA GLY A 883 -89.13 -76.45 -0.94
C GLY A 883 -89.90 -75.14 -1.27
N GLN A 884 -89.64 -74.23 -2.26
CA GLN A 884 -88.48 -73.57 -2.96
C GLN A 884 -89.08 -72.45 -3.93
N ALA A 885 -88.53 -71.38 -4.55
CA ALA A 885 -87.27 -70.57 -4.75
C ALA A 885 -87.71 -69.08 -5.12
N GLY A 886 -86.99 -68.01 -5.58
CA GLY A 886 -85.59 -67.61 -5.95
C GLY A 886 -85.49 -67.01 -7.41
N GLY A 887 -84.92 -65.85 -7.80
CA GLY A 887 -84.19 -64.70 -7.18
C GLY A 887 -83.69 -63.60 -8.21
N ASN A 888 -82.72 -62.71 -7.84
CA ASN A 888 -81.91 -61.68 -8.62
C ASN A 888 -82.34 -60.16 -8.67
N GLN A 889 -81.44 -59.16 -8.89
CA GLN A 889 -80.24 -58.69 -8.09
C GLN A 889 -79.77 -57.22 -8.44
N SER A 890 -78.55 -56.77 -8.03
CA SER A 890 -78.23 -55.36 -7.63
C SER A 890 -76.79 -54.81 -7.90
N GLY A 891 -76.60 -53.46 -7.89
CA GLY A 891 -75.32 -52.71 -7.62
C GLY A 891 -75.09 -51.47 -8.52
N THR A 892 -74.59 -50.25 -8.19
CA THR A 892 -73.95 -49.50 -7.05
C THR A 892 -72.40 -49.43 -6.93
N ASP A 893 -71.79 -48.21 -6.95
CA ASP A 893 -70.54 -47.82 -6.20
C ASP A 893 -70.08 -46.33 -6.39
N GLY A 894 -69.17 -45.83 -5.51
CA GLY A 894 -68.47 -44.52 -5.60
C GLY A 894 -67.57 -44.15 -4.39
N ASP A 895 -66.97 -42.93 -4.41
CA ASP A 895 -66.32 -42.16 -3.30
C ASP A 895 -64.79 -42.20 -3.00
N SER A 896 -64.29 -41.02 -2.56
CA SER A 896 -63.12 -40.58 -1.75
C SER A 896 -61.67 -41.14 -1.91
N ASP A 897 -60.85 -41.01 -0.84
CA ASP A 897 -59.46 -40.48 -0.90
C ASP A 897 -58.51 -40.99 0.24
N THR A 898 -57.20 -40.75 0.06
CA THR A 898 -56.07 -40.74 1.03
C THR A 898 -55.25 -42.01 1.39
N VAL A 899 -54.03 -41.74 1.90
CA VAL A 899 -53.07 -42.59 2.68
C VAL A 899 -51.92 -43.32 1.90
N ARG A 900 -50.77 -43.47 2.58
CA ARG A 900 -49.44 -43.87 2.08
C ARG A 900 -48.95 -45.25 2.55
N THR A 901 -48.23 -45.95 1.68
CA THR A 901 -47.05 -46.84 1.93
C THR A 901 -46.16 -46.77 0.67
N GLY A 902 -44.90 -47.21 0.58
CA GLY A 902 -43.92 -47.76 1.54
C GLY A 902 -42.70 -48.35 0.79
N ASP A 903 -41.51 -48.30 1.41
CA ASP A 903 -40.28 -49.08 1.12
C ASP A 903 -39.49 -49.03 -0.23
N THR A 904 -38.22 -48.60 -0.09
CA THR A 904 -36.97 -49.13 -0.75
C THR A 904 -36.75 -48.99 -2.27
N ALA A 905 -35.52 -48.95 -2.80
CA ALA A 905 -34.18 -48.55 -2.33
C ALA A 905 -33.17 -48.53 -3.53
N PRO A 906 -32.03 -47.80 -3.47
CA PRO A 906 -30.94 -47.99 -4.43
C PRO A 906 -29.60 -48.44 -3.81
N ILE A 907 -28.94 -49.38 -4.49
CA ILE A 907 -27.55 -49.83 -4.32
C ILE A 907 -26.65 -48.90 -5.18
N GLY A 908 -25.38 -48.56 -4.88
CA GLY A 908 -24.56 -48.81 -3.69
C GLY A 908 -23.06 -49.09 -4.02
N VAL A 909 -22.12 -48.41 -3.30
CA VAL A 909 -20.66 -48.70 -3.19
C VAL A 909 -19.86 -48.52 -4.53
N TRP A 910 -18.63 -47.99 -4.67
CA TRP A 910 -17.34 -48.01 -3.93
C TRP A 910 -16.60 -46.65 -4.14
N THR A 911 -15.91 -45.92 -3.24
CA THR A 911 -15.06 -46.11 -2.02
C THR A 911 -13.53 -46.05 -2.24
N LEU A 912 -12.85 -45.24 -1.39
CA LEU A 912 -11.39 -45.22 -1.07
C LEU A 912 -10.43 -44.80 -2.23
N ILE A 913 -9.19 -44.33 -2.05
CA ILE A 913 -8.29 -43.97 -0.92
C ILE A 913 -7.58 -42.64 -1.35
N LEU A 914 -7.39 -41.54 -0.58
CA LEU A 914 -6.69 -41.23 0.69
C LEU A 914 -5.14 -41.18 0.65
N LEU A 915 -4.56 -40.00 0.98
CA LEU A 915 -3.16 -39.79 1.49
C LEU A 915 -2.03 -40.10 0.46
N CYS A 916 -0.75 -39.68 0.54
CA CYS A 916 0.05 -38.69 1.31
C CYS A 916 1.43 -38.54 0.59
N ALA A 917 2.35 -37.58 0.83
CA ALA A 917 2.41 -36.34 1.60
C ALA A 917 3.63 -35.46 1.19
N ALA A 918 3.69 -34.22 1.69
CA ALA A 918 4.88 -33.47 2.12
C ALA A 918 6.02 -33.06 1.13
N ALA A 919 6.19 -31.73 1.04
CA ALA A 919 7.47 -30.98 1.06
C ALA A 919 8.45 -31.08 -0.15
N ALA A 920 9.40 -30.17 -0.37
CA ALA A 920 9.82 -29.01 0.43
C ALA A 920 10.27 -27.79 -0.42
N VAL A 921 9.90 -26.59 0.05
CA VAL A 921 10.76 -25.39 0.29
C VAL A 921 11.81 -24.94 -0.76
N ALA A 922 11.59 -23.70 -1.23
CA ALA A 922 12.56 -22.67 -1.66
C ALA A 922 13.42 -22.86 -2.94
N ALA A 923 13.12 -22.02 -3.94
CA ALA A 923 14.14 -21.17 -4.58
C ALA A 923 13.56 -19.84 -5.13
N VAL A 924 14.01 -18.72 -4.57
CA VAL A 924 14.51 -17.53 -5.29
C VAL A 924 13.71 -17.01 -6.52
N MET A 925 12.78 -16.05 -6.31
CA MET A 925 12.72 -14.72 -7.00
C MET A 925 11.40 -13.94 -6.77
N ALA A 926 11.19 -13.43 -5.55
CA ALA A 926 10.29 -12.29 -5.30
C ALA A 926 10.70 -11.55 -4.02
N LEU A 927 10.57 -10.21 -4.02
CA LEU A 927 10.68 -9.30 -2.86
C LEU A 927 11.90 -9.52 -1.93
N ARG A 928 13.07 -8.99 -2.34
CA ARG A 928 13.94 -8.30 -1.36
C ARG A 928 13.38 -6.91 -1.08
N ARG A 929 13.63 -6.38 0.12
CA ARG A 929 12.96 -5.17 0.66
C ARG A 929 13.49 -3.84 0.08
N ARG A 930 12.67 -2.80 0.31
CA ARG A 930 12.96 -1.36 0.32
C ARG A 930 14.32 -0.98 0.98
N LEU A 931 14.70 0.29 0.79
CA LEU A 931 15.68 1.10 1.53
C LEU A 931 17.16 0.96 1.12
N ARG A 932 17.50 1.62 0.01
CA ARG A 932 18.19 2.91 0.09
C ARG A 932 17.60 3.87 -0.94
#